data_AF-A0A1Q7WRM9-F1
#
_entry.id   AF-A0A1Q7WRM9-F1
#
_cell.length_a   1.000
_cell.length_b   1.000
_cell.length_c   1.000
_cell.angle_alpha   90.00
_cell.angle_beta   90.00
_cell.angle_gamma   90.00
#
_symmetry.space_group_name_H-M   'P 1'
#
loop_
_entity.id
_entity.type
_entity.pdbx_description
1 polymer ?
#
loop_
_entity_poly.entity_id
_entity_poly.type
_entity_poly.pdbx_seq_one_letter_code
_entity_poly.pdbx_strand_id
1 'polypeptide(L)'
;MQVPIDLPIVCPIVIGRTAELTALHLLLERAKSVTGQVVLLSGEAGIGKSRLAAEAKTDATAQGFLLLQSQCFPTDRSCPCAPLLELLRSHFATSSPEQVATEMGSLAPALSPLLPDLLPRPSDLPPLPPLAPEHEKRRLFAALAHLFLRQATKQAVLLIVEDLHWSDETSLDFLHFLARRCAASPLLVLLTYRSDEVHPSLSHFLAQLDRERLAQEFALAPLTQSEVSTMLSAIFALRRAVFTAHPLLQGDLLDAMYSITEGNPFLIEELLKSLIEAGDIFYEHGHWQRKELGEWHIPRSVQNAVELRTAQLSEGARQVLNLAAVAGRHFDFALLQALIQHDEAQLLRLLKELIAAQLVVEESAEQFAFRHALTRQAVSAQLLVRERRALHRTIAETFERLYASSVEAHLADLSFHFSLAGAWEKALEYGQRAGEQAQALYAPQAATLHFTRALAAAGHLSLTPPASLYRARGLAYETLGDFERARADQQTALQLAHDASDRHAEWQALLDLGLLWAGRDYAQSGDYYQRALILARTMDDPAALAHSLNRLGNWYLNVEQPQEALHCHQEALATFQALSDRRGKAATLDLLGMASFLSGDLIQGTTSCQQAIVLLRELDDRQRLISSLVTLMMCGGVYETETLVPAAVGFVDSLHFGEQALKIAGEIGSRSDEAHTLIQMAMYLGPHGEYAQALEVAQRGLAIAEEIEHRQWMTAGHRALGALYLDLLALSEAQQHLEQALALAQEVGSWNWIRIISGFLAPTYLLQHDEASADSLLTAALEPDAVMQTLGQRLVWAARAGLALARDDPHLALHITDQLLASAVGLSSESSIPRLAKLRGEALIKLKQAAEAETILQDARTTALKHGLRPLLWRICLTQGKLAHAQRRYEEAERHFAEAQELLEDLASSLPDQTFHQHFLHHAQALFPRTRQPSAHRLAKKIFEGLTERERAVAALIARGKSNREIADELGVTPGTIQTHVSSILSKLHFSSRTQIAVWAMEKGLANEAV
;
A
#
# COMPACT_ATOMS: atom_id res chain seq x y z
N MET A 1 32.25 64.97 -0.32
CA MET A 1 30.98 64.79 0.42
C MET A 1 30.35 63.52 -0.13
N GLN A 2 30.55 62.38 0.55
CA GLN A 2 30.04 61.09 0.12
C GLN A 2 28.51 61.11 0.23
N VAL A 3 27.82 60.83 -0.87
CA VAL A 3 26.36 60.73 -0.90
C VAL A 3 25.99 59.38 -0.27
N PRO A 4 25.07 59.32 0.71
CA PRO A 4 24.57 58.06 1.24
C PRO A 4 23.98 57.25 0.10
N ILE A 5 24.38 55.99 0.00
CA ILE A 5 23.97 55.14 -1.10
C ILE A 5 22.70 54.38 -0.67
N ASP A 6 21.55 55.06 -0.72
CA ASP A 6 20.26 54.56 -0.19
C ASP A 6 19.58 53.44 -1.04
N LEU A 7 20.32 52.72 -1.90
CA LEU A 7 19.76 51.69 -2.80
C LEU A 7 20.28 50.28 -2.47
N PRO A 8 19.48 49.21 -2.61
CA PRO A 8 19.94 47.83 -2.37
C PRO A 8 21.02 47.38 -3.35
N ILE A 9 22.06 46.68 -2.86
CA ILE A 9 23.13 46.07 -3.68
C ILE A 9 22.67 44.66 -4.04
N VAL A 10 21.78 44.57 -5.02
CA VAL A 10 21.24 43.30 -5.52
C VAL A 10 21.26 43.30 -7.03
N CYS A 11 21.57 42.15 -7.60
CA CYS A 11 21.55 41.99 -9.05
C CYS A 11 20.12 42.18 -9.57
N PRO A 12 19.91 43.11 -10.52
CA PRO A 12 18.58 43.41 -11.06
C PRO A 12 18.00 42.29 -11.91
N ILE A 13 18.88 41.46 -12.48
CA ILE A 13 18.57 40.45 -13.49
C ILE A 13 19.09 39.10 -13.03
N VAL A 14 18.46 38.03 -13.48
CA VAL A 14 18.96 36.68 -13.22
C VAL A 14 20.09 36.37 -14.19
N ILE A 15 21.24 35.99 -13.65
CA ILE A 15 22.45 35.66 -14.42
C ILE A 15 22.65 34.13 -14.43
N GLY A 16 23.10 33.59 -15.57
CA GLY A 16 23.51 32.18 -15.68
C GLY A 16 22.38 31.16 -15.59
N ARG A 17 21.11 31.58 -15.73
CA ARG A 17 19.92 30.70 -15.62
C ARG A 17 19.04 30.66 -16.87
N THR A 18 19.60 30.96 -18.04
CA THR A 18 18.80 31.07 -19.27
C THR A 18 18.13 29.75 -19.64
N ALA A 19 18.81 28.62 -19.44
CA ALA A 19 18.26 27.30 -19.76
C ALA A 19 17.10 26.94 -18.82
N GLU A 20 17.28 27.17 -17.52
CA GLU A 20 16.29 26.91 -16.47
C GLU A 20 15.06 27.81 -16.63
N LEU A 21 15.25 29.11 -16.88
CA LEU A 21 14.16 30.04 -17.16
C LEU A 21 13.36 29.65 -18.40
N THR A 22 14.05 29.27 -19.49
CA THR A 22 13.39 28.81 -20.72
C THR A 22 12.59 27.54 -20.47
N ALA A 23 13.14 26.60 -19.70
CA ALA A 23 12.44 25.36 -19.35
C ALA A 23 11.22 25.63 -18.47
N LEU A 24 11.33 26.48 -17.44
CA LEU A 24 10.21 26.86 -16.56
C LEU A 24 9.08 27.54 -17.34
N HIS A 25 9.41 28.43 -18.28
CA HIS A 25 8.43 29.07 -19.16
C HIS A 25 7.66 28.02 -19.99
N LEU A 26 8.36 27.06 -20.60
CA LEU A 26 7.72 25.97 -21.36
C LEU A 26 6.85 25.07 -20.48
N LEU A 27 7.24 24.85 -19.22
CA LEU A 27 6.48 24.06 -18.26
C LEU A 27 5.19 24.77 -17.83
N LEU A 28 5.23 26.09 -17.65
CA LEU A 28 4.04 26.92 -17.41
C LEU A 28 3.06 26.84 -18.58
N GLU A 29 3.53 27.02 -19.82
CA GLU A 29 2.69 26.91 -21.01
C GLU A 29 2.01 25.53 -21.12
N ARG A 30 2.75 24.45 -20.83
CA ARG A 30 2.21 23.09 -20.79
C ARG A 30 1.17 22.90 -19.69
N ALA A 31 1.44 23.38 -18.48
CA ALA A 31 0.51 23.32 -17.37
C ALA A 31 -0.82 24.02 -17.71
N LYS A 32 -0.74 25.16 -18.40
CA LYS A 32 -1.92 25.90 -18.88
C LYS A 32 -2.77 25.11 -19.89
N SER A 33 -2.15 24.23 -20.68
CA SER A 33 -2.83 23.32 -21.64
C SER A 33 -3.35 22.00 -21.04
N VAL A 34 -3.57 21.92 -19.71
CA VAL A 34 -4.12 20.77 -18.95
C VAL A 34 -3.11 19.65 -18.64
N THR A 35 -1.82 19.81 -18.96
CA THR A 35 -0.79 18.85 -18.54
C THR A 35 -0.04 19.36 -17.31
N GLY A 36 -0.54 19.05 -16.11
CA GLY A 36 0.09 19.47 -14.87
C GLY A 36 1.42 18.77 -14.61
N GLN A 37 2.36 19.46 -13.96
CA GLN A 37 3.72 18.99 -13.76
C GLN A 37 4.24 19.31 -12.36
N VAL A 38 5.27 18.58 -11.93
CA VAL A 38 6.02 18.86 -10.71
C VAL A 38 7.46 19.23 -11.08
N VAL A 39 7.96 20.31 -10.47
CA VAL A 39 9.30 20.85 -10.69
C VAL A 39 10.03 20.92 -9.36
N LEU A 40 11.25 20.40 -9.32
CA LEU A 40 12.15 20.51 -8.18
C LEU A 40 13.27 21.50 -8.53
N LEU A 41 13.48 22.50 -7.68
CA LEU A 41 14.65 23.38 -7.73
C LEU A 41 15.58 23.04 -6.56
N SER A 42 16.77 22.53 -6.86
CA SER A 42 17.74 22.09 -5.85
C SER A 42 19.05 22.87 -5.93
N GLY A 43 19.79 22.89 -4.82
CA GLY A 43 21.10 23.54 -4.71
C GLY A 43 21.34 24.13 -3.32
N GLU A 44 22.54 24.67 -3.10
CA GLU A 44 22.97 25.18 -1.80
C GLU A 44 22.23 26.45 -1.34
N ALA A 45 22.38 26.84 -0.08
CA ALA A 45 21.86 28.12 0.41
C ALA A 45 22.41 29.30 -0.41
N GLY A 46 21.54 30.25 -0.76
CA GLY A 46 21.93 31.47 -1.48
C GLY A 46 22.18 31.31 -2.98
N ILE A 47 22.07 30.10 -3.54
CA ILE A 47 22.38 29.81 -4.95
C ILE A 47 21.40 30.42 -5.98
N GLY A 48 20.26 30.96 -5.52
CA GLY A 48 19.26 31.63 -6.37
C GLY A 48 17.93 30.89 -6.59
N LYS A 49 17.64 29.81 -5.85
CA LYS A 49 16.38 29.04 -5.97
C LYS A 49 15.12 29.91 -5.87
N SER A 50 14.98 30.68 -4.79
CA SER A 50 13.83 31.56 -4.58
C SER A 50 13.74 32.70 -5.59
N ARG A 51 14.89 33.18 -6.10
CA ARG A 51 14.91 34.17 -7.19
C ARG A 51 14.32 33.58 -8.47
N LEU A 52 14.69 32.34 -8.81
CA LEU A 52 14.16 31.64 -9.97
C LEU A 52 12.66 31.32 -9.82
N ALA A 53 12.23 30.94 -8.61
CA ALA A 53 10.80 30.79 -8.28
C ALA A 53 10.02 32.11 -8.44
N ALA A 54 10.61 33.25 -8.08
CA ALA A 54 10.00 34.56 -8.25
C ALA A 54 9.87 34.98 -9.74
N GLU A 55 10.83 34.62 -10.59
CA GLU A 55 10.70 34.81 -12.04
C GLU A 55 9.56 33.95 -12.61
N ALA A 56 9.47 32.67 -12.21
CA ALA A 56 8.37 31.80 -12.59
C ALA A 56 7.00 32.33 -12.11
N LYS A 57 6.93 32.89 -10.90
CA LYS A 57 5.74 33.56 -10.36
C LYS A 57 5.33 34.77 -11.21
N THR A 58 6.30 35.57 -11.63
CA THR A 58 6.06 36.76 -12.47
C THR A 58 5.50 36.35 -13.84
N ASP A 59 6.11 35.36 -14.47
CA ASP A 59 5.68 34.80 -15.76
C ASP A 59 4.27 34.17 -15.65
N ALA A 60 4.04 33.34 -14.63
CA ALA A 60 2.74 32.73 -14.38
C ALA A 60 1.63 33.79 -14.14
N THR A 61 1.95 34.89 -13.45
CA THR A 61 1.01 36.02 -13.26
C THR A 61 0.64 36.64 -14.60
N ALA A 62 1.64 36.91 -15.46
CA ALA A 62 1.41 37.44 -16.80
C ALA A 62 0.57 36.49 -17.66
N GLN A 63 0.70 35.18 -17.45
CA GLN A 63 -0.10 34.15 -18.10
C GLN A 63 -1.47 33.90 -17.45
N GLY A 64 -1.81 34.58 -16.35
CA GLY A 64 -3.12 34.49 -15.69
C GLY A 64 -3.29 33.27 -14.78
N PHE A 65 -2.22 32.76 -14.15
CA PHE A 65 -2.32 31.71 -13.14
C PHE A 65 -2.85 32.25 -11.80
N LEU A 66 -3.55 31.39 -11.06
CA LEU A 66 -3.73 31.57 -9.62
C LEU A 66 -2.43 31.16 -8.91
N LEU A 67 -1.90 32.05 -8.08
CA LEU A 67 -0.67 31.81 -7.32
C LEU A 67 -1.01 31.39 -5.90
N LEU A 68 -0.50 30.23 -5.48
CA LEU A 68 -0.54 29.76 -4.11
C LEU A 68 0.89 29.48 -3.67
N GLN A 69 1.36 30.13 -2.61
CA GLN A 69 2.74 30.02 -2.13
C GLN A 69 2.78 29.78 -0.63
N SER A 70 3.64 28.86 -0.21
CA SER A 70 4.03 28.66 1.19
C SER A 70 5.51 28.33 1.28
N GLN A 71 6.02 28.34 2.50
CA GLN A 71 7.42 28.07 2.80
C GLN A 71 7.51 27.22 4.06
N CYS A 72 8.37 26.20 4.02
CA CYS A 72 8.62 25.40 5.21
C CYS A 72 9.58 26.14 6.16
N PHE A 73 9.40 25.92 7.45
CA PHE A 73 10.24 26.43 8.54
C PHE A 73 10.71 25.29 9.45
N PRO A 74 11.81 25.47 10.23
CA PRO A 74 12.31 24.38 11.08
C PRO A 74 11.30 23.82 12.09
N THR A 75 10.30 24.62 12.48
CA THR A 75 9.18 24.24 13.35
C THR A 75 8.18 23.30 12.68
N ASP A 76 8.06 23.38 11.35
CA ASP A 76 7.07 22.65 10.55
C ASP A 76 7.31 21.15 10.55
N ARG A 77 8.56 20.71 10.76
CA ARG A 77 8.86 19.28 11.01
C ARG A 77 8.03 18.67 12.15
N SER A 78 7.52 19.50 13.07
CA SER A 78 6.65 19.08 14.16
C SER A 78 5.17 19.37 13.92
N CYS A 79 4.80 20.10 12.88
CA CYS A 79 3.42 20.49 12.59
C CYS A 79 2.92 19.78 11.32
N PRO A 80 2.00 18.80 11.45
CA PRO A 80 1.52 18.05 10.30
C PRO A 80 0.87 18.94 9.25
N CYS A 81 1.24 18.75 7.98
CA CYS A 81 0.66 19.50 6.85
C CYS A 81 0.90 21.02 6.91
N ALA A 82 1.83 21.53 7.73
CA ALA A 82 2.02 22.96 7.96
C ALA A 82 2.05 23.83 6.68
N PRO A 83 2.92 23.55 5.67
CA PRO A 83 2.97 24.36 4.46
C PRO A 83 1.67 24.29 3.65
N LEU A 84 0.86 23.24 3.78
CA LEU A 84 -0.40 23.09 3.07
C LEU A 84 -1.52 23.87 3.74
N LEU A 85 -1.55 23.87 5.07
CA LEU A 85 -2.52 24.65 5.85
C LEU A 85 -2.29 26.14 5.66
N GLU A 86 -1.03 26.57 5.56
CA GLU A 86 -0.68 27.96 5.23
C GLU A 86 -1.21 28.37 3.85
N LEU A 87 -1.08 27.52 2.82
CA LEU A 87 -1.63 27.78 1.48
C LEU A 87 -3.15 28.01 1.53
N LEU A 88 -3.86 27.22 2.32
CA LEU A 88 -5.30 27.33 2.49
C LEU A 88 -5.69 28.61 3.25
N ARG A 89 -4.97 28.94 4.32
CA ARG A 89 -5.17 30.19 5.07
C ARG A 89 -4.96 31.41 4.19
N SER A 90 -3.88 31.42 3.40
CA SER A 90 -3.61 32.50 2.45
C SER A 90 -4.73 32.62 1.40
N HIS A 91 -5.21 31.50 0.86
CA HIS A 91 -6.26 31.50 -0.16
C HIS A 91 -7.62 32.01 0.36
N PHE A 92 -7.99 31.65 1.58
CA PHE A 92 -9.29 31.98 2.19
C PHE A 92 -9.25 33.16 3.16
N ALA A 93 -8.17 33.93 3.19
CA ALA A 93 -7.97 35.02 4.15
C ALA A 93 -9.12 36.05 4.20
N THR A 94 -9.84 36.23 3.09
CA THR A 94 -10.97 37.18 2.96
C THR A 94 -12.35 36.52 3.00
N SER A 95 -12.43 35.20 3.20
CA SER A 95 -13.67 34.42 3.17
C SER A 95 -14.25 34.21 4.57
N SER A 96 -15.58 34.17 4.70
CA SER A 96 -16.20 33.79 5.98
C SER A 96 -16.15 32.27 6.19
N PRO A 97 -16.15 31.76 7.44
CA PRO A 97 -16.14 30.33 7.70
C PRO A 97 -17.27 29.54 7.02
N GLU A 98 -18.44 30.14 6.87
CA GLU A 98 -19.59 29.54 6.16
C GLU A 98 -19.35 29.45 4.65
N GLN A 99 -18.68 30.45 4.07
CA GLN A 99 -18.31 30.44 2.66
C GLN A 99 -17.25 29.37 2.38
N VAL A 100 -16.24 29.28 3.24
CA VAL A 100 -15.19 28.24 3.15
C VAL A 100 -15.83 26.86 3.32
N ALA A 101 -16.70 26.65 4.32
CA ALA A 101 -17.40 25.38 4.51
C ALA A 101 -18.27 25.00 3.31
N THR A 102 -18.95 25.97 2.69
CA THR A 102 -19.76 25.75 1.49
C THR A 102 -18.89 25.35 0.29
N GLU A 103 -17.74 25.98 0.11
CA GLU A 103 -16.80 25.66 -0.96
C GLU A 103 -16.16 24.27 -0.77
N MET A 104 -15.84 23.92 0.49
CA MET A 104 -15.29 22.63 0.90
C MET A 104 -16.32 21.49 0.83
N GLY A 105 -17.62 21.79 1.00
CA GLY A 105 -18.70 20.82 0.92
C GLY A 105 -18.53 19.66 1.91
N SER A 106 -18.61 18.42 1.42
CA SER A 106 -18.45 17.21 2.24
C SER A 106 -17.04 17.01 2.83
N LEU A 107 -16.07 17.82 2.41
CA LEU A 107 -14.68 17.75 2.87
C LEU A 107 -14.42 18.62 4.10
N ALA A 108 -15.33 19.56 4.41
CA ALA A 108 -15.20 20.47 5.55
C ALA A 108 -14.96 19.75 6.89
N PRO A 109 -15.66 18.64 7.23
CA PRO A 109 -15.46 18.01 8.53
C PRO A 109 -14.07 17.36 8.68
N ALA A 110 -13.41 16.96 7.58
CA ALA A 110 -12.07 16.37 7.61
C ALA A 110 -10.98 17.42 7.84
N LEU A 111 -11.23 18.67 7.44
CA LEU A 111 -10.29 19.80 7.54
C LEU A 111 -10.55 20.71 8.73
N SER A 112 -11.76 20.67 9.31
CA SER A 112 -12.16 21.49 10.46
C SER A 112 -11.18 21.38 11.66
N PRO A 113 -10.68 20.19 12.04
CA PRO A 113 -9.68 20.07 13.11
C PRO A 113 -8.34 20.77 12.82
N LEU A 114 -8.01 20.98 11.54
CA LEU A 114 -6.75 21.57 11.08
C LEU A 114 -6.85 23.07 10.84
N LEU A 115 -8.05 23.55 10.51
CA LEU A 115 -8.32 24.94 10.16
C LEU A 115 -9.50 25.48 11.00
N PRO A 116 -9.42 25.44 12.34
CA PRO A 116 -10.51 25.92 13.20
C PRO A 116 -10.82 27.41 13.00
N ASP A 117 -9.85 28.17 12.46
CA ASP A 117 -9.99 29.60 12.16
C ASP A 117 -10.80 29.87 10.88
N LEU A 118 -10.84 28.90 9.96
CA LEU A 118 -11.47 29.03 8.64
C LEU A 118 -12.73 28.18 8.49
N LEU A 119 -12.96 27.21 9.36
CA LEU A 119 -14.07 26.28 9.28
C LEU A 119 -14.89 26.26 10.56
N PRO A 120 -16.21 26.03 10.48
CA PRO A 120 -17.04 25.79 11.66
C PRO A 120 -16.49 24.66 12.52
N ARG A 121 -16.86 24.67 13.81
CA ARG A 121 -16.41 23.63 14.74
C ARG A 121 -16.87 22.25 14.25
N PRO A 122 -16.10 21.17 14.54
CA PRO A 122 -16.48 19.82 14.14
C PRO A 122 -17.87 19.41 14.64
N SER A 123 -18.31 19.94 15.79
CA SER A 123 -19.65 19.71 16.36
C SER A 123 -20.80 20.25 15.51
N ASP A 124 -20.53 21.27 14.70
CA ASP A 124 -21.53 22.00 13.91
C ASP A 124 -21.61 21.44 12.48
N LEU A 125 -20.75 20.47 12.17
CA LEU A 125 -20.66 19.77 10.89
C LEU A 125 -21.17 18.33 11.05
N PRO A 126 -21.72 17.73 9.99
CA PRO A 126 -22.12 16.33 10.02
C PRO A 126 -20.91 15.44 10.34
N PRO A 127 -21.00 14.52 11.33
CA PRO A 127 -19.88 13.70 11.74
C PRO A 127 -19.46 12.77 10.62
N LEU A 128 -18.14 12.61 10.45
CA LEU A 128 -17.60 11.63 9.52
C LEU A 128 -17.63 10.22 10.13
N PRO A 129 -17.89 9.18 9.34
CA PRO A 129 -17.72 7.81 9.79
C PRO A 129 -16.24 7.58 10.16
N PRO A 130 -15.95 6.97 11.32
CA PRO A 130 -14.57 6.68 11.71
C PRO A 130 -13.98 5.61 10.78
N LEU A 131 -12.81 5.87 10.22
CA LEU A 131 -12.05 4.90 9.42
C LEU A 131 -10.78 4.46 10.15
N ALA A 132 -10.10 3.44 9.61
CA ALA A 132 -8.75 3.11 10.08
C ALA A 132 -7.79 4.30 9.89
N PRO A 133 -6.72 4.35 10.69
CA PRO A 133 -5.73 5.42 10.64
C PRO A 133 -5.21 5.79 9.25
N GLU A 134 -4.81 4.80 8.45
CA GLU A 134 -4.30 5.03 7.10
C GLU A 134 -5.35 5.65 6.16
N HIS A 135 -6.61 5.27 6.33
CA HIS A 135 -7.73 5.70 5.49
C HIS A 135 -8.19 7.10 5.84
N GLU A 136 -8.14 7.44 7.12
CA GLU A 136 -8.36 8.80 7.58
C GLU A 136 -7.31 9.77 7.00
N LYS A 137 -6.03 9.38 7.03
CA LYS A 137 -4.94 10.12 6.36
C LYS A 137 -5.22 10.29 4.87
N ARG A 138 -5.65 9.21 4.18
CA ARG A 138 -6.01 9.28 2.75
C ARG A 138 -7.23 10.14 2.49
N ARG A 139 -8.24 10.11 3.37
CA ARG A 139 -9.43 10.98 3.29
C ARG A 139 -9.04 12.44 3.41
N LEU A 140 -8.15 12.76 4.36
CA LEU A 140 -7.54 14.08 4.50
C LEU A 140 -6.79 14.48 3.22
N PHE A 141 -5.95 13.61 2.67
CA PHE A 141 -5.20 13.90 1.45
C PHE A 141 -6.10 14.07 0.23
N ALA A 142 -7.13 13.23 0.09
CA ALA A 142 -8.13 13.36 -0.96
C ALA A 142 -8.89 14.69 -0.83
N ALA A 143 -9.24 15.10 0.40
CA ALA A 143 -9.87 16.38 0.66
C ALA A 143 -9.00 17.56 0.24
N LEU A 144 -7.74 17.58 0.69
CA LEU A 144 -6.75 18.61 0.35
C LEU A 144 -6.48 18.66 -1.16
N ALA A 145 -6.24 17.50 -1.79
CA ALA A 145 -5.95 17.42 -3.23
C ALA A 145 -7.16 17.85 -4.06
N HIS A 146 -8.38 17.45 -3.67
CA HIS A 146 -9.60 17.85 -4.37
C HIS A 146 -9.73 19.37 -4.44
N LEU A 147 -9.34 20.09 -3.39
CA LEU A 147 -9.39 21.55 -3.37
C LEU A 147 -8.47 22.17 -4.42
N PHE A 148 -7.19 21.79 -4.44
CA PHE A 148 -6.22 22.33 -5.40
C PHE A 148 -6.59 21.96 -6.84
N LEU A 149 -7.02 20.70 -7.06
CA LEU A 149 -7.41 20.22 -8.40
C LEU A 149 -8.71 20.86 -8.88
N ARG A 150 -9.71 21.05 -8.01
CA ARG A 150 -10.95 21.77 -8.34
C ARG A 150 -10.68 23.23 -8.67
N GLN A 151 -9.77 23.89 -7.94
CA GLN A 151 -9.38 25.25 -8.27
C GLN A 151 -8.66 25.32 -9.62
N ALA A 152 -7.82 24.33 -9.93
CA ALA A 152 -7.20 24.17 -11.24
C ALA A 152 -8.24 24.07 -12.39
N THR A 153 -9.41 23.45 -12.17
CA THR A 153 -10.47 23.44 -13.21
C THR A 153 -11.07 24.82 -13.53
N LYS A 154 -11.00 25.78 -12.60
CA LYS A 154 -11.51 27.14 -12.82
C LYS A 154 -10.46 28.03 -13.49
N GLN A 155 -9.20 27.89 -13.08
CA GLN A 155 -8.06 28.69 -13.52
C GLN A 155 -6.78 27.90 -13.27
N ALA A 156 -5.80 27.97 -14.17
CA ALA A 156 -4.52 27.28 -13.98
C ALA A 156 -3.85 27.72 -12.67
N VAL A 157 -3.29 26.78 -11.91
CA VAL A 157 -2.71 27.04 -10.57
C VAL A 157 -1.20 26.81 -10.61
N LEU A 158 -0.44 27.77 -10.06
CA LEU A 158 0.97 27.60 -9.70
C LEU A 158 1.05 27.48 -8.18
N LEU A 159 1.40 26.28 -7.72
CA LEU A 159 1.60 25.95 -6.31
C LEU A 159 3.09 25.96 -6.01
N ILE A 160 3.54 26.88 -5.16
CA ILE A 160 4.95 27.01 -4.77
C ILE A 160 5.10 26.58 -3.31
N VAL A 161 5.95 25.59 -3.05
CA VAL A 161 6.36 25.23 -1.68
C VAL A 161 7.88 25.35 -1.58
N GLU A 162 8.34 26.33 -0.83
CA GLU A 162 9.77 26.58 -0.64
C GLU A 162 10.35 25.82 0.55
N ASP A 163 11.65 25.51 0.48
CA ASP A 163 12.46 25.00 1.58
C ASP A 163 12.02 23.64 2.17
N LEU A 164 11.66 22.66 1.32
CA LEU A 164 11.18 21.33 1.72
C LEU A 164 12.10 20.53 2.68
N HIS A 165 13.37 20.90 2.79
CA HIS A 165 14.30 20.35 3.80
C HIS A 165 13.85 20.60 5.25
N TRP A 166 12.87 21.48 5.48
CA TRP A 166 12.22 21.67 6.78
C TRP A 166 10.77 21.15 6.83
N SER A 167 10.27 20.50 5.77
CA SER A 167 8.91 19.96 5.74
C SER A 167 8.76 18.72 6.64
N ASP A 168 7.55 18.50 7.16
CA ASP A 168 7.17 17.25 7.82
C ASP A 168 6.88 16.13 6.81
N GLU A 169 6.91 14.88 7.30
CA GLU A 169 6.66 13.70 6.47
C GLU A 169 5.23 13.66 5.92
N THR A 170 4.23 14.11 6.68
CA THR A 170 2.83 14.12 6.21
C THR A 170 2.66 15.09 5.05
N SER A 171 3.32 16.25 5.07
CA SER A 171 3.39 17.16 3.92
C SER A 171 4.09 16.55 2.71
N LEU A 172 5.23 15.87 2.90
CA LEU A 172 5.94 15.20 1.80
C LEU A 172 5.08 14.09 1.18
N ASP A 173 4.44 13.27 2.00
CA ASP A 173 3.51 12.23 1.55
C ASP A 173 2.33 12.81 0.76
N PHE A 174 1.79 13.94 1.21
CA PHE A 174 0.73 14.64 0.48
C PHE A 174 1.24 15.20 -0.85
N LEU A 175 2.42 15.82 -0.88
CA LEU A 175 3.00 16.34 -2.12
C LEU A 175 3.21 15.22 -3.14
N HIS A 176 3.62 14.04 -2.69
CA HIS A 176 3.71 12.85 -3.53
C HIS A 176 2.33 12.38 -4.01
N PHE A 177 1.34 12.35 -3.10
CA PHE A 177 -0.04 12.02 -3.42
C PHE A 177 -0.65 12.97 -4.46
N LEU A 178 -0.32 14.26 -4.39
CA LEU A 178 -0.73 15.30 -5.33
C LEU A 178 0.02 15.18 -6.68
N ALA A 179 1.32 14.89 -6.66
CA ALA A 179 2.15 14.68 -7.85
C ALA A 179 1.58 13.58 -8.76
N ARG A 180 1.14 12.45 -8.18
CA ARG A 180 0.49 11.36 -8.91
C ARG A 180 -0.83 11.76 -9.60
N ARG A 181 -1.46 12.86 -9.17
CA ARG A 181 -2.79 13.32 -9.65
C ARG A 181 -2.74 14.60 -10.45
N CYS A 182 -1.64 15.35 -10.42
CA CYS A 182 -1.56 16.65 -11.08
C CYS A 182 -1.52 16.55 -12.62
N ALA A 183 -1.06 15.42 -13.17
CA ALA A 183 -0.87 15.24 -14.61
C ALA A 183 -2.13 15.52 -15.46
N ALA A 184 -3.32 15.29 -14.90
CA ALA A 184 -4.61 15.48 -15.57
C ALA A 184 -5.29 16.83 -15.24
N SER A 185 -4.56 17.80 -14.69
CA SER A 185 -5.12 19.09 -14.26
C SER A 185 -4.15 20.23 -14.59
N PRO A 186 -4.62 21.46 -14.83
CA PRO A 186 -3.75 22.58 -15.14
C PRO A 186 -3.10 23.15 -13.86
N LEU A 187 -2.22 22.34 -13.27
CA LEU A 187 -1.54 22.59 -12.00
C LEU A 187 -0.02 22.40 -12.19
N LEU A 188 0.76 23.45 -11.91
CA LEU A 188 2.21 23.36 -11.80
C LEU A 188 2.60 23.40 -10.32
N VAL A 189 3.28 22.37 -9.83
CA VAL A 189 3.81 22.31 -8.46
C VAL A 189 5.31 22.58 -8.50
N LEU A 190 5.74 23.72 -7.97
CA LEU A 190 7.15 24.13 -7.89
C LEU A 190 7.65 23.97 -6.46
N LEU A 191 8.62 23.10 -6.27
CA LEU A 191 9.16 22.75 -4.97
C LEU A 191 10.64 23.15 -4.90
N THR A 192 11.07 23.74 -3.80
CA THR A 192 12.50 24.09 -3.60
C THR A 192 13.08 23.37 -2.40
N TYR A 193 14.33 22.92 -2.50
CA TYR A 193 15.02 22.30 -1.36
C TYR A 193 16.54 22.53 -1.39
N ARG A 194 17.18 22.30 -0.25
CA ARG A 194 18.63 22.42 -0.09
C ARG A 194 19.29 21.07 -0.24
N SER A 195 20.19 20.95 -1.20
CA SER A 195 20.92 19.71 -1.49
C SER A 195 21.86 19.31 -0.35
N ASP A 196 22.28 20.27 0.48
CA ASP A 196 23.16 20.09 1.64
C ASP A 196 22.42 19.73 2.94
N GLU A 197 21.08 19.80 2.97
CA GLU A 197 20.26 19.54 4.17
C GLU A 197 19.17 18.47 3.95
N VAL A 198 19.49 17.41 3.20
CA VAL A 198 18.55 16.31 2.92
C VAL A 198 18.50 15.31 4.07
N HIS A 199 17.34 15.20 4.73
CA HIS A 199 17.07 14.21 5.77
C HIS A 199 16.41 12.95 5.18
N PRO A 200 16.34 11.81 5.93
CA PRO A 200 15.83 10.54 5.41
C PRO A 200 14.44 10.61 4.74
N SER A 201 13.45 11.25 5.38
CA SER A 201 12.10 11.37 4.80
C SER A 201 12.09 12.17 3.48
N LEU A 202 12.87 13.26 3.38
CA LEU A 202 13.00 14.02 2.12
C LEU A 202 13.73 13.18 1.06
N SER A 203 14.78 12.44 1.45
CA SER A 203 15.47 11.53 0.53
C SER A 203 14.53 10.45 -0.02
N HIS A 204 13.65 9.90 0.83
CA HIS A 204 12.65 8.92 0.41
C HIS A 204 11.65 9.52 -0.58
N PHE A 205 11.09 10.68 -0.27
CA PHE A 205 10.20 11.42 -1.15
C PHE A 205 10.82 11.72 -2.53
N LEU A 206 12.07 12.21 -2.56
CA LEU A 206 12.78 12.49 -3.81
C LEU A 206 12.99 11.20 -4.63
N ALA A 207 13.35 10.09 -3.98
CA ALA A 207 13.51 8.80 -4.65
C ALA A 207 12.19 8.24 -5.20
N GLN A 208 11.05 8.49 -4.54
CA GLN A 208 9.73 8.13 -5.05
C GLN A 208 9.39 8.91 -6.33
N LEU A 209 9.61 10.23 -6.32
CA LEU A 209 9.37 11.08 -7.50
C LEU A 209 10.23 10.67 -8.69
N ASP A 210 11.50 10.33 -8.47
CA ASP A 210 12.42 9.89 -9.53
C ASP A 210 12.01 8.52 -10.11
N ARG A 211 11.76 7.53 -9.24
CA ARG A 211 11.35 6.17 -9.65
C ARG A 211 10.10 6.18 -10.53
N GLU A 212 9.13 7.03 -10.20
CA GLU A 212 7.87 7.15 -10.92
C GLU A 212 7.89 8.21 -12.03
N ARG A 213 9.02 8.93 -12.19
CA ARG A 213 9.21 10.00 -13.17
C ARG A 213 8.14 11.10 -13.06
N LEU A 214 7.77 11.45 -11.83
CA LEU A 214 6.71 12.41 -11.53
C LEU A 214 7.18 13.86 -11.51
N ALA A 215 8.49 14.11 -11.42
CA ALA A 215 9.04 15.45 -11.32
C ALA A 215 10.23 15.68 -12.25
N GLN A 216 10.42 16.94 -12.67
CA GLN A 216 11.62 17.40 -13.35
C GLN A 216 12.49 18.21 -12.38
N GLU A 217 13.72 17.77 -12.15
CA GLU A 217 14.66 18.45 -11.26
C GLU A 217 15.63 19.36 -12.01
N PHE A 218 15.81 20.58 -11.49
CA PHE A 218 16.84 21.53 -11.88
C PHE A 218 17.81 21.77 -10.71
N ALA A 219 18.97 21.13 -10.78
CA ALA A 219 20.06 21.34 -9.84
C ALA A 219 20.86 22.59 -10.23
N LEU A 220 20.79 23.63 -9.39
CA LEU A 220 21.44 24.91 -9.65
C LEU A 220 22.92 24.86 -9.27
N ALA A 221 23.80 24.99 -10.27
CA ALA A 221 25.25 25.09 -10.08
C ALA A 221 25.69 26.51 -9.70
N PRO A 222 26.81 26.71 -8.98
CA PRO A 222 27.39 28.03 -8.75
C PRO A 222 27.68 28.80 -10.04
N LEU A 223 27.64 30.14 -9.96
CA LEU A 223 27.95 30.98 -11.11
C LEU A 223 29.41 30.81 -11.51
N THR A 224 29.66 30.71 -12.82
CA THR A 224 31.01 30.75 -13.38
C THR A 224 31.65 32.13 -13.17
N GLN A 225 32.97 32.19 -13.20
CA GLN A 225 33.70 33.46 -13.07
C GLN A 225 33.24 34.54 -14.08
N SER A 226 32.90 34.14 -15.32
CA SER A 226 32.33 35.03 -16.33
C SER A 226 30.93 35.55 -15.97
N GLU A 227 30.10 34.71 -15.37
CA GLU A 227 28.77 35.08 -14.89
C GLU A 227 28.86 36.01 -13.68
N VAL A 228 29.80 35.76 -12.75
CA VAL A 228 30.10 36.67 -11.65
C VAL A 228 30.51 38.04 -12.18
N SER A 229 31.38 38.12 -13.18
CA SER A 229 31.73 39.39 -13.83
C SER A 229 30.50 40.11 -14.42
N THR A 230 29.59 39.35 -15.01
CA THR A 230 28.34 39.87 -15.59
C THR A 230 27.40 40.40 -14.49
N MET A 231 27.27 39.66 -13.39
CA MET A 231 26.50 40.04 -12.21
C MET A 231 27.01 41.35 -11.60
N LEU A 232 28.33 41.46 -11.40
CA LEU A 232 28.95 42.69 -10.89
C LEU A 232 28.70 43.86 -11.83
N SER A 233 28.86 43.66 -13.13
CA SER A 233 28.58 44.67 -14.14
C SER A 233 27.13 45.15 -14.09
N ALA A 234 26.16 44.25 -13.93
CA ALA A 234 24.75 44.57 -13.82
C ALA A 234 24.41 45.36 -12.54
N ILE A 235 24.98 44.97 -11.40
CA ILE A 235 24.81 45.67 -10.11
C ILE A 235 25.33 47.11 -10.21
N PHE A 236 26.53 47.31 -10.77
CA PHE A 236 27.12 48.64 -10.91
C PHE A 236 26.42 49.50 -11.97
N ALA A 237 25.90 48.88 -13.04
CA ALA A 237 25.18 49.58 -14.11
C ALA A 237 23.84 50.18 -13.66
N LEU A 238 23.14 49.57 -12.68
CA LEU A 238 21.87 50.11 -12.18
C LEU A 238 21.99 51.49 -11.52
N ARG A 239 23.19 51.86 -11.08
CA ARG A 239 23.39 53.03 -10.23
C ARG A 239 23.71 54.33 -10.96
N ARG A 240 23.73 54.35 -12.30
CA ARG A 240 23.41 55.49 -13.19
C ARG A 240 23.88 55.17 -14.61
N ALA A 241 23.03 55.51 -15.58
CA ALA A 241 23.32 55.38 -17.00
C ALA A 241 24.57 56.19 -17.38
N VAL A 242 25.34 55.62 -18.29
CA VAL A 242 26.54 56.17 -18.94
C VAL A 242 27.86 55.85 -18.20
N PHE A 243 28.72 55.11 -18.92
CA PHE A 243 30.11 54.70 -18.67
C PHE A 243 30.35 53.29 -18.14
N THR A 244 31.30 52.63 -18.80
CA THR A 244 31.69 51.24 -18.66
C THR A 244 32.40 50.99 -17.31
N ALA A 245 31.92 50.02 -16.54
CA ALA A 245 32.55 49.53 -15.30
C ALA A 245 33.93 48.83 -15.51
N HIS A 246 34.50 48.97 -16.71
CA HIS A 246 35.64 48.20 -17.21
C HIS A 246 36.96 48.38 -16.45
N PRO A 247 37.27 49.53 -15.81
CA PRO A 247 38.50 49.69 -15.02
C PRO A 247 38.43 49.09 -13.60
N LEU A 248 37.24 48.94 -13.02
CA LEU A 248 37.07 48.41 -11.65
C LEU A 248 37.15 46.90 -11.57
N LEU A 249 36.63 46.22 -12.61
CA LEU A 249 36.47 44.77 -12.67
C LEU A 249 37.70 44.07 -13.28
N GLN A 250 38.88 44.70 -13.28
CA GLN A 250 40.12 44.05 -13.72
C GLN A 250 40.55 42.93 -12.74
N GLY A 251 41.15 41.87 -13.29
CA GLY A 251 41.32 40.50 -12.78
C GLY A 251 41.32 40.30 -11.28
N ASP A 252 42.20 40.98 -10.55
CA ASP A 252 42.45 40.70 -9.13
C ASP A 252 41.21 40.87 -8.21
N LEU A 253 40.26 41.76 -8.53
CA LEU A 253 38.98 41.88 -7.78
C LEU A 253 38.06 40.70 -8.09
N LEU A 254 37.91 40.35 -9.37
CA LEU A 254 37.04 39.25 -9.80
C LEU A 254 37.57 37.92 -9.27
N ASP A 255 38.89 37.71 -9.32
CA ASP A 255 39.58 36.54 -8.77
C ASP A 255 39.38 36.45 -7.25
N ALA A 256 39.56 37.57 -6.52
CA ALA A 256 39.34 37.60 -5.08
C ALA A 256 37.86 37.33 -4.71
N MET A 257 36.92 37.97 -5.41
CA MET A 257 35.48 37.75 -5.19
C MET A 257 35.09 36.31 -5.50
N TYR A 258 35.54 35.76 -6.62
CA TYR A 258 35.25 34.39 -6.99
C TYR A 258 35.90 33.39 -6.03
N SER A 259 37.13 33.61 -5.60
CA SER A 259 37.83 32.75 -4.63
C SER A 259 37.17 32.74 -3.25
N ILE A 260 36.53 33.84 -2.82
CA ILE A 260 35.87 33.92 -1.51
C ILE A 260 34.44 33.38 -1.56
N THR A 261 33.74 33.62 -2.67
CA THR A 261 32.31 33.32 -2.79
C THR A 261 32.02 32.01 -3.51
N GLU A 262 33.02 31.46 -4.21
CA GLU A 262 32.95 30.28 -5.07
C GLU A 262 31.78 30.34 -6.08
N GLY A 263 31.38 31.56 -6.48
CA GLY A 263 30.29 31.79 -7.41
C GLY A 263 28.89 31.77 -6.81
N ASN A 264 28.75 31.75 -5.47
CA ASN A 264 27.45 31.84 -4.81
C ASN A 264 26.88 33.28 -4.92
N PRO A 265 25.75 33.50 -5.63
CA PRO A 265 25.18 34.83 -5.86
C PRO A 265 24.95 35.64 -4.58
N PHE A 266 24.43 34.99 -3.53
CA PHE A 266 24.18 35.66 -2.26
C PHE A 266 25.47 36.14 -1.59
N LEU A 267 26.51 35.30 -1.56
CA LEU A 267 27.81 35.68 -0.98
C LEU A 267 28.46 36.82 -1.75
N ILE A 268 28.28 36.88 -3.08
CA ILE A 268 28.76 37.96 -3.94
C ILE A 268 28.11 39.29 -3.58
N GLU A 269 26.78 39.32 -3.44
CA GLU A 269 26.03 40.52 -3.05
C GLU A 269 26.42 41.00 -1.65
N GLU A 270 26.54 40.06 -0.70
CA GLU A 270 26.90 40.36 0.68
C GLU A 270 28.33 40.88 0.83
N LEU A 271 29.29 40.26 0.14
CA LEU A 271 30.69 40.69 0.15
C LEU A 271 30.81 42.09 -0.48
N LEU A 272 30.16 42.31 -1.61
CA LEU A 272 30.17 43.61 -2.29
C LEU A 272 29.58 44.71 -1.41
N LYS A 273 28.50 44.39 -0.69
CA LYS A 273 27.88 45.30 0.26
C LYS A 273 28.80 45.68 1.41
N SER A 274 29.46 44.70 2.03
CA SER A 274 30.41 44.98 3.11
C SER A 274 31.60 45.82 2.66
N LEU A 275 32.12 45.60 1.45
CA LEU A 275 33.20 46.42 0.89
C LEU A 275 32.77 47.88 0.61
N ILE A 276 31.51 48.09 0.23
CA ILE A 276 30.95 49.44 0.05
C ILE A 276 30.72 50.15 1.39
N GLU A 277 30.18 49.44 2.39
CA GLU A 277 29.96 49.95 3.75
C GLU A 277 31.27 50.33 4.46
N ALA A 278 32.32 49.53 4.28
CA ALA A 278 33.66 49.80 4.80
C ALA A 278 34.39 50.95 4.06
N GLY A 279 33.81 51.44 2.95
CA GLY A 279 34.41 52.47 2.11
C GLY A 279 35.61 51.97 1.30
N ASP A 280 35.76 50.67 1.13
CA ASP A 280 36.81 50.07 0.30
C ASP A 280 36.45 50.10 -1.19
N ILE A 281 35.14 50.07 -1.49
CA ILE A 281 34.57 50.42 -2.78
C ILE A 281 33.68 51.65 -2.58
N PHE A 282 33.97 52.74 -3.31
CA PHE A 282 33.27 54.01 -3.12
C PHE A 282 33.00 54.69 -4.46
N TYR A 283 32.04 55.62 -4.48
CA TYR A 283 31.69 56.37 -5.68
C TYR A 283 32.19 57.81 -5.59
N GLU A 284 33.06 58.21 -6.51
CA GLU A 284 33.67 59.54 -6.52
C GLU A 284 33.87 60.05 -7.95
N HIS A 285 33.65 61.35 -8.18
CA HIS A 285 33.86 62.02 -9.47
C HIS A 285 33.11 61.37 -10.66
N GLY A 286 31.95 60.76 -10.42
CA GLY A 286 31.14 60.14 -11.47
C GLY A 286 31.50 58.68 -11.78
N HIS A 287 32.50 58.11 -11.10
CA HIS A 287 32.97 56.75 -11.30
C HIS A 287 33.06 55.98 -9.98
N TRP A 288 32.83 54.68 -10.04
CA TRP A 288 33.16 53.78 -8.94
C TRP A 288 34.69 53.69 -8.82
N GLN A 289 35.21 53.65 -7.61
CA GLN A 289 36.63 53.51 -7.28
C GLN A 289 36.80 52.47 -6.16
N ARG A 290 38.02 51.93 -6.02
CA ARG A 290 38.36 50.95 -4.99
C ARG A 290 39.72 51.26 -4.37
N LYS A 291 39.93 50.90 -3.09
CA LYS A 291 41.26 50.86 -2.46
C LYS A 291 42.08 49.68 -3.00
N GLU A 292 43.37 49.62 -2.69
CA GLU A 292 44.19 48.43 -3.00
C GLU A 292 43.72 47.21 -2.20
N LEU A 293 43.82 46.01 -2.78
CA LEU A 293 43.33 44.75 -2.19
C LEU A 293 43.86 44.49 -0.77
N GLY A 294 45.09 44.91 -0.47
CA GLY A 294 45.70 44.75 0.86
C GLY A 294 45.09 45.64 1.95
N GLU A 295 44.30 46.65 1.57
CA GLU A 295 43.63 47.59 2.48
C GLU A 295 42.14 47.27 2.67
N TRP A 296 41.64 46.18 2.06
CA TRP A 296 40.23 45.83 2.12
C TRP A 296 39.85 45.18 3.44
N HIS A 297 38.72 45.63 3.97
CA HIS A 297 38.05 45.05 5.11
C HIS A 297 37.10 43.96 4.60
N ILE A 298 37.68 42.86 4.13
CA ILE A 298 36.93 41.67 3.70
C ILE A 298 36.40 40.96 4.96
N PRO A 299 35.07 40.84 5.14
CA PRO A 299 34.51 40.02 6.20
C PRO A 299 34.92 38.56 5.99
N ARG A 300 35.44 37.92 7.04
CA ARG A 300 35.87 36.51 6.97
C ARG A 300 34.70 35.52 6.87
N SER A 301 33.46 35.99 7.07
CA SER A 301 32.23 35.19 6.99
C SER A 301 30.98 36.07 6.84
N VAL A 302 29.86 35.45 6.41
CA VAL A 302 28.52 36.07 6.44
C VAL A 302 28.14 36.54 7.84
N GLN A 303 28.55 35.81 8.90
CA GLN A 303 28.30 36.22 10.28
C GLN A 303 28.93 37.59 10.59
N ASN A 304 30.19 37.82 10.20
CA ASN A 304 30.87 39.09 10.42
C ASN A 304 30.20 40.24 9.64
N ALA A 305 29.70 39.96 8.42
CA ALA A 305 28.96 40.95 7.63
C ALA A 305 27.63 41.34 8.29
N VAL A 306 26.91 40.37 8.87
CA VAL A 306 25.67 40.62 9.62
C VAL A 306 25.95 41.37 10.92
N GLU A 307 27.00 41.00 11.67
CA GLU A 307 27.43 41.67 12.91
C GLU A 307 27.72 43.16 12.70
N LEU A 308 28.41 43.53 11.63
CA LEU A 308 28.72 44.92 11.32
C LEU A 308 27.45 45.77 11.09
N ARG A 309 26.41 45.18 10.50
CA ARG A 309 25.13 45.88 10.26
C ARG A 309 24.27 45.94 11.49
N THR A 310 24.19 44.86 12.28
CA THR A 310 23.45 44.87 13.55
C THR A 310 24.06 45.85 14.56
N ALA A 311 25.37 46.12 14.45
CA ALA A 311 26.05 47.14 15.25
C ALA A 311 25.60 48.58 14.92
N GLN A 312 25.21 48.87 13.67
CA GLN A 312 24.76 50.20 13.23
C GLN A 312 23.28 50.49 13.54
N LEU A 313 22.50 49.47 13.89
CA LEU A 313 21.09 49.61 14.25
C LEU A 313 20.89 50.34 15.58
N SER A 314 19.79 51.07 15.68
CA SER A 314 19.23 51.56 16.94
C SER A 314 18.93 50.40 17.89
N GLU A 315 18.93 50.67 19.19
CA GLU A 315 18.65 49.66 20.21
C GLU A 315 17.27 49.02 20.01
N GLY A 316 16.26 49.84 19.67
CA GLY A 316 14.91 49.36 19.35
C GLY A 316 14.88 48.45 18.12
N ALA A 317 15.57 48.81 17.03
CA ALA A 317 15.60 48.00 15.82
C ALA A 317 16.33 46.66 16.06
N ARG A 318 17.42 46.67 16.84
CA ARG A 318 18.13 45.44 17.23
C ARG A 318 17.25 44.53 18.09
N GLN A 319 16.44 45.09 18.99
CA GLN A 319 15.50 44.32 19.79
C GLN A 319 14.42 43.64 18.92
N VAL A 320 13.84 44.37 17.95
CA VAL A 320 12.88 43.81 16.98
C VAL A 320 13.52 42.67 16.19
N LEU A 321 14.75 42.89 15.69
CA LEU A 321 15.49 41.90 14.91
C LEU A 321 15.78 40.63 15.71
N ASN A 322 16.15 40.75 16.99
CA ASN A 322 16.40 39.61 17.86
C ASN A 322 15.13 38.81 18.17
N LEU A 323 14.00 39.50 18.43
CA LEU A 323 12.69 38.86 18.61
C LEU A 323 12.27 38.12 17.35
N ALA A 324 12.35 38.78 16.20
CA ALA A 324 12.08 38.19 14.90
C ALA A 324 12.95 36.94 14.67
N ALA A 325 14.25 36.99 14.98
CA ALA A 325 15.16 35.87 14.76
C ALA A 325 14.78 34.61 15.55
N VAL A 326 14.17 34.78 16.73
CA VAL A 326 13.68 33.68 17.58
C VAL A 326 12.26 33.26 17.21
N ALA A 327 11.40 34.19 16.77
CA ALA A 327 10.02 33.93 16.39
C ALA A 327 9.92 33.08 15.11
N GLY A 328 10.74 33.36 14.10
CA GLY A 328 10.60 32.71 12.80
C GLY A 328 11.44 33.39 11.72
N ARG A 329 11.47 32.83 10.50
CA ARG A 329 12.01 33.57 9.35
C ARG A 329 11.01 34.63 8.87
N HIS A 330 9.73 34.31 8.96
CA HIS A 330 8.60 35.18 8.73
C HIS A 330 7.96 35.53 10.06
N PHE A 331 7.46 36.75 10.16
CA PHE A 331 6.82 37.23 11.38
C PHE A 331 5.79 38.29 11.02
N ASP A 332 4.63 38.16 11.67
CA ASP A 332 3.50 39.04 11.45
C ASP A 332 3.72 40.37 12.17
N PHE A 333 3.23 41.45 11.56
CA PHE A 333 3.23 42.78 12.17
C PHE A 333 2.49 42.75 13.52
N ALA A 334 1.33 42.10 13.57
CA ALA A 334 0.53 41.95 14.79
C ALA A 334 1.30 41.25 15.93
N LEU A 335 2.06 40.20 15.62
CA LEU A 335 2.88 39.50 16.60
C LEU A 335 4.00 40.41 17.13
N LEU A 336 4.74 41.08 16.26
CA LEU A 336 5.79 42.01 16.67
C LEU A 336 5.24 43.20 17.48
N GLN A 337 4.09 43.74 17.07
CA GLN A 337 3.43 44.83 17.78
C GLN A 337 3.05 44.42 19.19
N ALA A 338 2.48 43.23 19.35
CA ALA A 338 2.14 42.69 20.67
C ALA A 338 3.38 42.39 21.54
N LEU A 339 4.49 41.95 20.93
CA LEU A 339 5.74 41.65 21.64
C LEU A 339 6.44 42.91 22.17
N ILE A 340 6.46 43.98 21.37
CA ILE A 340 7.26 45.17 21.69
C ILE A 340 6.41 46.23 22.42
N GLN A 341 5.07 46.12 22.39
CA GLN A 341 4.13 47.08 23.00
C GLN A 341 4.32 48.53 22.52
N HIS A 342 4.86 48.72 21.32
CA HIS A 342 4.98 50.02 20.68
C HIS A 342 3.69 50.41 19.94
N ASP A 343 3.50 51.70 19.71
CA ASP A 343 2.49 52.15 18.77
C ASP A 343 2.89 51.75 17.33
N GLU A 344 1.90 51.60 16.46
CA GLU A 344 2.07 51.14 15.08
C GLU A 344 3.11 51.99 14.32
N ALA A 345 3.06 53.32 14.51
CA ALA A 345 3.96 54.26 13.88
C ALA A 345 5.43 54.07 14.29
N GLN A 346 5.70 53.73 15.56
CA GLN A 346 7.05 53.43 16.03
C GLN A 346 7.54 52.09 15.50
N LEU A 347 6.73 51.04 15.49
CA LEU A 347 7.15 49.75 14.93
C LEU A 347 7.46 49.86 13.43
N LEU A 348 6.63 50.57 12.66
CA LEU A 348 6.89 50.82 11.24
C LEU A 348 8.21 51.58 11.00
N ARG A 349 8.57 52.52 11.88
CA ARG A 349 9.85 53.23 11.82
C ARG A 349 11.03 52.29 12.06
N LEU A 350 10.92 51.37 13.02
CA LEU A 350 11.96 50.37 13.30
C LEU A 350 12.06 49.34 12.17
N LEU A 351 10.95 48.88 11.61
CA LEU A 351 10.95 47.98 10.45
C LEU A 351 11.55 48.64 9.20
N LYS A 352 11.26 49.92 8.95
CA LYS A 352 11.92 50.69 7.89
C LYS A 352 13.43 50.78 8.08
N GLU A 353 13.90 50.89 9.33
CA GLU A 353 15.33 50.85 9.65
C GLU A 353 15.94 49.47 9.32
N LEU A 354 15.27 48.37 9.67
CA LEU A 354 15.69 47.01 9.34
C LEU A 354 15.71 46.73 7.82
N ILE A 355 14.73 47.29 7.10
CA ILE A 355 14.64 47.22 5.63
C ILE A 355 15.75 48.06 4.98
N ALA A 356 16.04 49.26 5.51
CA ALA A 356 17.14 50.11 5.03
C ALA A 356 18.51 49.46 5.27
N ALA A 357 18.69 48.78 6.41
CA ALA A 357 19.84 47.91 6.68
C ALA A 357 19.84 46.62 5.82
N GLN A 358 18.73 46.34 5.14
CA GLN A 358 18.45 45.19 4.28
C GLN A 358 18.61 43.84 4.98
N LEU A 359 18.26 43.80 6.27
CA LEU A 359 18.21 42.57 7.06
C LEU A 359 16.83 41.90 6.95
N VAL A 360 15.80 42.73 6.77
CA VAL A 360 14.38 42.34 6.66
C VAL A 360 13.83 42.85 5.33
N VAL A 361 12.86 42.13 4.77
CA VAL A 361 12.06 42.54 3.62
C VAL A 361 10.57 42.52 4.00
N GLU A 362 9.81 43.43 3.40
CA GLU A 362 8.34 43.44 3.47
C GLU A 362 7.82 42.54 2.34
N GLU A 363 7.10 41.48 2.69
CA GLU A 363 6.49 40.56 1.72
C GLU A 363 5.03 40.92 1.44
N SER A 364 4.32 41.41 2.46
CA SER A 364 3.00 42.00 2.36
C SER A 364 2.82 43.06 3.45
N ALA A 365 1.66 43.75 3.44
CA ALA A 365 1.36 44.76 4.46
C ALA A 365 1.42 44.24 5.91
N GLU A 366 1.15 42.94 6.10
CA GLU A 366 1.08 42.32 7.43
C GLU A 366 2.27 41.37 7.71
N GLN A 367 3.09 41.05 6.70
CA GLN A 367 4.15 40.05 6.81
C GLN A 367 5.52 40.57 6.41
N PHE A 368 6.47 40.30 7.29
CA PHE A 368 7.88 40.64 7.12
C PHE A 368 8.71 39.37 7.21
N ALA A 369 9.82 39.33 6.49
CA ALA A 369 10.71 38.18 6.49
C ALA A 369 12.17 38.61 6.58
N PHE A 370 13.02 37.75 7.17
CA PHE A 370 14.45 37.88 6.97
C PHE A 370 14.76 37.72 5.48
N ARG A 371 15.53 38.67 4.95
CA ARG A 371 15.95 38.65 3.55
C ARG A 371 16.59 37.30 3.17
N HIS A 372 17.37 36.74 4.10
CA HIS A 372 18.03 35.45 3.93
C HIS A 372 18.01 34.64 5.24
N ALA A 373 17.83 33.32 5.12
CA ALA A 373 17.85 32.40 6.25
C ALA A 373 19.19 32.43 7.02
N LEU A 374 20.32 32.63 6.33
CA LEU A 374 21.65 32.78 6.92
C LEU A 374 21.76 34.03 7.81
N THR A 375 21.10 35.13 7.41
CA THR A 375 21.02 36.35 8.24
C THR A 375 20.33 36.07 9.57
N ARG A 376 19.20 35.35 9.53
CA ARG A 376 18.50 34.93 10.75
C ARG A 376 19.39 34.06 11.65
N GLN A 377 20.05 33.07 11.05
CA GLN A 377 20.94 32.17 11.78
C GLN A 377 22.09 32.94 12.44
N ALA A 378 22.70 33.90 11.73
CA ALA A 378 23.74 34.76 12.27
C ALA A 378 23.24 35.61 13.45
N VAL A 379 22.08 36.26 13.33
CA VAL A 379 21.47 37.03 14.44
C VAL A 379 21.15 36.13 15.63
N SER A 380 20.54 34.97 15.40
CA SER A 380 20.20 34.03 16.48
C SER A 380 21.45 33.46 17.18
N ALA A 381 22.53 33.24 16.43
CA ALA A 381 23.81 32.75 16.96
C ALA A 381 24.52 33.78 17.86
N GLN A 382 24.26 35.08 17.68
CA GLN A 382 24.79 36.14 18.55
C GLN A 382 24.12 36.17 19.93
N LEU A 383 22.92 35.60 20.06
CA LEU A 383 22.19 35.56 21.34
C LEU A 383 22.79 34.55 22.30
N LEU A 384 23.00 34.95 23.55
CA LEU A 384 23.34 34.03 24.62
C LEU A 384 22.20 33.03 24.83
N VAL A 385 22.53 31.82 25.29
CA VAL A 385 21.53 30.77 25.57
C VAL A 385 20.41 31.28 26.49
N ARG A 386 20.75 32.09 27.51
CA ARG A 386 19.78 32.67 28.44
C ARG A 386 18.86 33.72 27.78
N GLU A 387 19.41 34.54 26.88
CA GLU A 387 18.63 35.53 26.14
C GLU A 387 17.66 34.84 25.19
N ARG A 388 18.14 33.83 24.45
CA ARG A 388 17.29 33.03 23.56
C ARG A 388 16.14 32.37 24.31
N ARG A 389 16.40 31.80 25.49
CA ARG A 389 15.36 31.22 26.37
C ARG A 389 14.32 32.26 26.79
N ALA A 390 14.76 33.45 27.18
CA ALA A 390 13.85 34.53 27.57
C ALA A 390 12.97 34.96 26.40
N LEU A 391 13.54 35.09 25.20
CA LEU A 391 12.79 35.45 23.99
C LEU A 391 11.76 34.36 23.62
N HIS A 392 12.12 33.07 23.66
CA HIS A 392 11.16 32.00 23.43
C HIS A 392 9.98 32.06 24.42
N ARG A 393 10.23 32.41 25.69
CA ARG A 393 9.16 32.59 26.68
C ARG A 393 8.22 33.73 26.31
N THR A 394 8.79 34.90 26.01
CA THR A 394 8.01 36.09 25.65
C THR A 394 7.19 35.87 24.38
N ILE A 395 7.76 35.16 23.40
CA ILE A 395 7.07 34.77 22.18
C ILE A 395 5.89 33.83 22.50
N ALA A 396 6.13 32.74 23.24
CA ALA A 396 5.08 31.78 23.58
C ALA A 396 3.92 32.40 24.39
N GLU A 397 4.22 33.22 25.39
CA GLU A 397 3.21 33.93 26.20
C GLU A 397 2.39 34.93 25.36
N THR A 398 3.02 35.52 24.34
CA THR A 398 2.33 36.43 23.44
C THR A 398 1.45 35.67 22.44
N PHE A 399 1.95 34.56 21.87
CA PHE A 399 1.15 33.65 21.04
C PHE A 399 -0.08 33.15 21.79
N GLU A 400 0.10 32.63 23.01
CA GLU A 400 -0.98 32.10 23.83
C GLU A 400 -2.08 33.15 24.09
N ARG A 401 -1.70 34.41 24.29
CA ARG A 401 -2.65 35.52 24.52
C ARG A 401 -3.31 36.01 23.23
N LEU A 402 -2.56 36.16 22.14
CA LEU A 402 -3.08 36.66 20.86
C LEU A 402 -4.06 35.66 20.23
N TYR A 403 -3.73 34.38 20.30
CA TYR A 403 -4.50 33.30 19.69
C TYR A 403 -5.30 32.50 20.72
N ALA A 404 -5.70 33.14 21.83
CA ALA A 404 -6.44 32.49 22.92
C ALA A 404 -7.77 31.85 22.47
N SER A 405 -8.39 32.39 21.41
CA SER A 405 -9.62 31.84 20.81
C SER A 405 -9.39 30.69 19.83
N SER A 406 -8.13 30.42 19.46
CA SER A 406 -7.71 29.46 18.44
C SER A 406 -6.42 28.71 18.82
N VAL A 407 -6.23 28.45 20.12
CA VAL A 407 -5.02 27.81 20.67
C VAL A 407 -4.73 26.46 20.02
N GLU A 408 -5.77 25.72 19.65
CA GLU A 408 -5.70 24.43 18.96
C GLU A 408 -4.92 24.50 17.63
N ALA A 409 -4.95 25.64 16.93
CA ALA A 409 -4.22 25.84 15.68
C ALA A 409 -2.71 26.05 15.89
N HIS A 410 -2.29 26.37 17.11
CA HIS A 410 -0.92 26.79 17.45
C HIS A 410 -0.25 25.87 18.49
N LEU A 411 -0.81 24.69 18.76
CA LEU A 411 -0.29 23.75 19.77
C LEU A 411 1.17 23.35 19.50
N ALA A 412 1.53 23.15 18.22
CA ALA A 412 2.89 22.78 17.84
C ALA A 412 3.90 23.88 18.17
N ASP A 413 3.58 25.14 17.87
CA ASP A 413 4.40 26.31 18.16
C ASP A 413 4.53 26.54 19.67
N LEU A 414 3.41 26.48 20.41
CA LEU A 414 3.42 26.63 21.85
C LEU A 414 4.26 25.52 22.53
N SER A 415 4.10 24.27 22.08
CA SER A 415 4.95 23.14 22.52
C SER A 415 6.43 23.41 22.27
N PHE A 416 6.78 23.90 21.07
CA PHE A 416 8.16 24.20 20.69
C PHE A 416 8.75 25.35 21.52
N HIS A 417 8.10 26.51 21.55
CA HIS A 417 8.62 27.70 22.21
C HIS A 417 8.66 27.55 23.73
N PHE A 418 7.64 26.97 24.39
CA PHE A 418 7.71 26.73 25.83
C PHE A 418 8.78 25.71 26.22
N SER A 419 9.01 24.67 25.40
CA SER A 419 10.10 23.71 25.61
C SER A 419 11.46 24.40 25.54
N LEU A 420 11.71 25.21 24.50
CA LEU A 420 12.96 25.95 24.37
C LEU A 420 13.13 27.06 25.43
N ALA A 421 12.04 27.62 25.93
CA ALA A 421 12.03 28.60 27.03
C ALA A 421 12.33 27.98 28.40
N GLY A 422 12.35 26.65 28.52
CA GLY A 422 12.40 25.95 29.80
C GLY A 422 11.21 26.26 30.72
N ALA A 423 10.05 26.59 30.14
CA ALA A 423 8.80 26.77 30.86
C ALA A 423 8.07 25.43 30.95
N TRP A 424 8.60 24.54 31.80
CA TRP A 424 8.31 23.11 31.74
C TRP A 424 6.84 22.75 31.98
N GLU A 425 6.11 23.49 32.82
CA GLU A 425 4.68 23.25 33.07
C GLU A 425 3.85 23.39 31.78
N LYS A 426 4.03 24.51 31.07
CA LYS A 426 3.36 24.75 29.79
C LYS A 426 3.91 23.86 28.67
N ALA A 427 5.21 23.55 28.69
CA ALA A 427 5.81 22.64 27.71
C ALA A 427 5.23 21.21 27.83
N LEU A 428 4.93 20.76 29.05
CA LEU A 428 4.24 19.49 29.31
C LEU A 428 2.81 19.53 28.77
N GLU A 429 2.03 20.55 29.15
CA GLU A 429 0.63 20.69 28.72
C GLU A 429 0.49 20.75 27.19
N TYR A 430 1.16 21.72 26.55
CA TYR A 430 1.06 21.91 25.10
C TYR A 430 1.75 20.79 24.33
N GLY A 431 2.81 20.18 24.87
CA GLY A 431 3.44 19.01 24.27
C GLY A 431 2.51 17.80 24.22
N GLN A 432 1.73 17.55 25.27
CA GLN A 432 0.76 16.47 25.26
C GLN A 432 -0.36 16.73 24.24
N ARG A 433 -0.98 17.92 24.27
CA ARG A 433 -2.06 18.29 23.35
C ARG A 433 -1.62 18.29 21.89
N ALA A 434 -0.43 18.79 21.59
CA ALA A 434 0.13 18.76 20.23
C ALA A 434 0.40 17.33 19.74
N GLY A 435 0.85 16.44 20.63
CA GLY A 435 1.05 15.03 20.29
C GLY A 435 -0.27 14.30 20.02
N GLU A 436 -1.30 14.54 20.84
CA GLU A 436 -2.65 14.00 20.65
C GLU A 436 -3.27 14.49 19.34
N GLN A 437 -3.12 15.79 19.02
CA GLN A 437 -3.54 16.34 17.74
C GLN A 437 -2.80 15.70 16.57
N ALA A 438 -1.47 15.56 16.64
CA ALA A 438 -0.69 14.91 15.59
C ALA A 438 -1.09 13.43 15.41
N GLN A 439 -1.41 12.71 16.48
CA GLN A 439 -1.90 11.34 16.42
C GLN A 439 -3.29 11.25 15.76
N ALA A 440 -4.19 12.17 16.09
CA ALA A 440 -5.51 12.28 15.44
C ALA A 440 -5.40 12.63 13.94
N LEU A 441 -4.29 13.22 13.52
CA LEU A 441 -3.97 13.55 12.13
C LEU A 441 -3.11 12.50 11.44
N TYR A 442 -2.83 11.38 12.10
CA TYR A 442 -2.03 10.28 11.54
C TYR A 442 -0.63 10.70 11.13
N ALA A 443 -0.03 11.56 11.95
CA ALA A 443 1.34 12.04 11.82
C ALA A 443 2.20 11.48 12.98
N PRO A 444 2.54 10.18 12.97
CA PRO A 444 3.20 9.52 14.10
C PRO A 444 4.59 10.09 14.42
N GLN A 445 5.32 10.65 13.44
CA GLN A 445 6.60 11.34 13.69
C GLN A 445 6.41 12.64 14.48
N ALA A 446 5.42 13.46 14.11
CA ALA A 446 5.09 14.67 14.85
C ALA A 446 4.58 14.33 16.27
N ALA A 447 3.74 13.29 16.38
CA ALA A 447 3.25 12.80 17.67
C ALA A 447 4.39 12.36 18.58
N THR A 448 5.32 11.53 18.09
CA THR A 448 6.48 11.08 18.88
C THR A 448 7.37 12.24 19.33
N LEU A 449 7.58 13.25 18.49
CA LEU A 449 8.36 14.43 18.84
C LEU A 449 7.69 15.24 19.96
N HIS A 450 6.39 15.51 19.86
CA HIS A 450 5.65 16.27 20.87
C HIS A 450 5.50 15.53 22.20
N PHE A 451 5.19 14.24 22.16
CA PHE A 451 5.17 13.41 23.37
C PHE A 451 6.56 13.30 24.02
N THR A 452 7.63 13.28 23.22
CA THR A 452 9.00 13.32 23.76
C THR A 452 9.32 14.64 24.46
N ARG A 453 8.89 15.78 23.89
CA ARG A 453 9.01 17.09 24.56
C ARG A 453 8.24 17.13 25.88
N ALA A 454 7.02 16.59 25.89
CA ALA A 454 6.18 16.51 27.09
C ALA A 454 6.86 15.65 28.17
N LEU A 455 7.35 14.46 27.82
CA LEU A 455 8.06 13.57 28.75
C LEU A 455 9.35 14.20 29.30
N ALA A 456 10.12 14.90 28.46
CA ALA A 456 11.30 15.64 28.90
C ALA A 456 10.95 16.77 29.88
N ALA A 457 9.86 17.51 29.61
CA ALA A 457 9.36 18.56 30.50
C ALA A 457 8.92 18.02 31.86
N ALA A 458 8.20 16.89 31.89
CA ALA A 458 7.85 16.21 33.13
C ALA A 458 9.09 15.78 33.94
N GLY A 459 10.13 15.25 33.27
CA GLY A 459 11.41 14.92 33.90
C GLY A 459 12.09 16.13 34.54
N HIS A 460 12.05 17.30 33.89
CA HIS A 460 12.58 18.54 34.46
C HIS A 460 11.78 19.07 35.66
N LEU A 461 10.46 18.79 35.70
CA LEU A 461 9.60 19.13 36.83
C LEU A 461 9.69 18.11 37.98
N SER A 462 10.44 17.01 37.81
CA SER A 462 10.43 15.85 38.70
C SER A 462 9.02 15.29 38.91
N LEU A 463 8.16 15.40 37.89
CA LEU A 463 6.83 14.81 37.88
C LEU A 463 6.88 13.42 37.25
N THR A 464 6.11 12.49 37.82
CA THR A 464 5.86 11.20 37.16
C THR A 464 4.87 11.42 36.03
N PRO A 465 5.26 11.20 34.75
CA PRO A 465 4.33 11.33 33.64
C PRO A 465 3.21 10.29 33.73
N PRO A 466 1.99 10.58 33.26
CA PRO A 466 0.93 9.60 33.24
C PRO A 466 1.25 8.45 32.28
N ALA A 467 0.79 7.23 32.61
CA ALA A 467 0.96 6.05 31.76
C ALA A 467 0.41 6.26 30.33
N SER A 468 -0.67 7.03 30.20
CA SER A 468 -1.29 7.37 28.92
C SER A 468 -0.34 8.08 27.95
N LEU A 469 0.60 8.90 28.44
CA LEU A 469 1.55 9.63 27.61
C LEU A 469 2.61 8.70 26.99
N TYR A 470 3.12 7.74 27.77
CA TYR A 470 3.99 6.68 27.25
C TYR A 470 3.25 5.77 26.28
N ARG A 471 2.03 5.35 26.63
CA ARG A 471 1.18 4.55 25.76
C ARG A 471 0.93 5.23 24.40
N ALA A 472 0.58 6.51 24.39
CA ALA A 472 0.33 7.27 23.17
C ALA A 472 1.58 7.35 22.27
N ARG A 473 2.77 7.59 22.86
CA ARG A 473 4.03 7.57 22.12
C ARG A 473 4.41 6.17 21.64
N GLY A 474 4.13 5.14 22.46
CA GLY A 474 4.32 3.74 22.11
C GLY A 474 3.49 3.32 20.90
N LEU A 475 2.21 3.69 20.84
CA LEU A 475 1.33 3.48 19.68
C LEU A 475 1.84 4.21 18.42
N ALA A 476 2.39 5.42 18.59
CA ALA A 476 2.99 6.15 17.49
C ALA A 476 4.27 5.44 16.98
N TYR A 477 5.14 4.93 17.86
CA TYR A 477 6.30 4.12 17.46
C TYR A 477 5.90 2.79 16.79
N GLU A 478 4.83 2.14 17.27
CA GLU A 478 4.28 0.94 16.64
C GLU A 478 3.85 1.24 15.20
N THR A 479 3.16 2.35 14.98
CA THR A 479 2.75 2.81 13.64
C THR A 479 3.96 3.08 12.74
N LEU A 480 5.08 3.53 13.31
CA LEU A 480 6.36 3.73 12.60
C LEU A 480 7.15 2.43 12.37
N GLY A 481 6.70 1.30 12.91
CA GLY A 481 7.44 0.04 12.89
C GLY A 481 8.64 -0.01 13.84
N ASP A 482 8.84 1.00 14.70
CA ASP A 482 9.92 1.06 15.69
C ASP A 482 9.59 0.20 16.92
N PHE A 483 9.68 -1.12 16.73
CA PHE A 483 9.27 -2.13 17.72
C PHE A 483 9.95 -1.94 19.09
N GLU A 484 11.26 -1.67 19.11
CA GLU A 484 12.00 -1.59 20.37
C GLU A 484 11.57 -0.38 21.21
N ARG A 485 11.36 0.78 20.58
CA ARG A 485 10.85 1.96 21.29
C ARG A 485 9.38 1.82 21.66
N ALA A 486 8.56 1.25 20.80
CA ALA A 486 7.16 0.93 21.11
C ALA A 486 7.06 0.01 22.33
N ARG A 487 7.86 -1.07 22.35
CA ARG A 487 7.91 -2.02 23.48
C ARG A 487 8.34 -1.33 24.76
N ALA A 488 9.42 -0.55 24.73
CA ALA A 488 9.93 0.14 25.91
C ALA A 488 8.91 1.13 26.50
N ASP A 489 8.23 1.90 25.65
CA ASP A 489 7.18 2.82 26.08
C ASP A 489 5.96 2.09 26.63
N GLN A 490 5.51 1.01 25.99
CA GLN A 490 4.37 0.24 26.46
C GLN A 490 4.67 -0.51 27.78
N GLN A 491 5.90 -1.01 27.96
CA GLN A 491 6.35 -1.57 29.24
C GLN A 491 6.40 -0.50 30.35
N THR A 492 6.85 0.71 30.02
CA THR A 492 6.86 1.82 30.96
C THR A 492 5.44 2.25 31.34
N ALA A 493 4.53 2.34 30.35
CA ALA A 493 3.11 2.61 30.58
C ALA A 493 2.47 1.56 31.49
N LEU A 494 2.77 0.28 31.25
CA LEU A 494 2.30 -0.83 32.09
C LEU A 494 2.76 -0.68 33.55
N GLN A 495 4.06 -0.44 33.76
CA GLN A 495 4.62 -0.29 35.11
C GLN A 495 4.02 0.92 35.83
N LEU A 496 3.90 2.06 35.15
CA LEU A 496 3.33 3.28 35.74
C LEU A 496 1.84 3.11 36.09
N ALA A 497 1.07 2.42 35.24
CA ALA A 497 -0.32 2.12 35.52
C ALA A 497 -0.46 1.18 36.73
N HIS A 498 0.40 0.17 36.82
CA HIS A 498 0.47 -0.74 37.97
C HIS A 498 0.79 0.01 39.28
N ASP A 499 1.85 0.83 39.27
CA ASP A 499 2.29 1.61 40.44
C ASP A 499 1.21 2.62 40.88
N ALA A 500 0.48 3.19 39.93
CA ALA A 500 -0.66 4.08 40.17
C ALA A 500 -1.95 3.33 40.58
N SER A 501 -1.96 2.00 40.54
CA SER A 501 -3.15 1.16 40.71
C SER A 501 -4.29 1.49 39.74
N ASP A 502 -3.96 2.02 38.55
CA ASP A 502 -4.90 2.28 37.46
C ASP A 502 -5.07 1.00 36.63
N ARG A 503 -6.03 0.16 37.06
CA ARG A 503 -6.29 -1.13 36.42
C ARG A 503 -6.70 -1.02 34.96
N HIS A 504 -7.38 0.06 34.57
CA HIS A 504 -7.83 0.21 33.18
C HIS A 504 -6.66 0.57 32.26
N ALA A 505 -5.79 1.48 32.69
CA ALA A 505 -4.56 1.79 31.95
C ALA A 505 -3.61 0.58 31.88
N GLU A 506 -3.51 -0.20 32.97
CA GLU A 506 -2.71 -1.43 33.02
C GLU A 506 -3.25 -2.46 32.01
N TRP A 507 -4.56 -2.65 31.99
CA TRP A 507 -5.25 -3.51 31.01
C TRP A 507 -5.00 -3.08 29.57
N GLN A 508 -5.10 -1.79 29.25
CA GLN A 508 -4.84 -1.27 27.90
C GLN A 508 -3.38 -1.51 27.47
N ALA A 509 -2.41 -1.26 28.35
CA ALA A 509 -1.00 -1.49 28.05
C ALA A 509 -0.70 -2.98 27.81
N LEU A 510 -1.35 -3.90 28.53
CA LEU A 510 -1.25 -5.33 28.28
C LEU A 510 -1.80 -5.71 26.90
N LEU A 511 -2.94 -5.17 26.50
CA LEU A 511 -3.49 -5.44 25.17
C LEU A 511 -2.60 -4.90 24.03
N ASP A 512 -2.05 -3.70 24.19
CA ASP A 512 -1.14 -3.11 23.21
C ASP A 512 0.17 -3.91 23.11
N LEU A 513 0.75 -4.36 24.23
CA LEU A 513 1.92 -5.26 24.22
C LEU A 513 1.59 -6.59 23.53
N GLY A 514 0.43 -7.17 23.83
CA GLY A 514 -0.01 -8.40 23.17
C GLY A 514 -0.13 -8.24 21.65
N LEU A 515 -0.63 -7.09 21.18
CA LEU A 515 -0.72 -6.75 19.76
C LEU A 515 0.65 -6.54 19.13
N LEU A 516 1.54 -5.80 19.79
CA LEU A 516 2.90 -5.51 19.30
C LEU A 516 3.72 -6.81 19.06
N TRP A 517 3.48 -7.83 19.89
CA TRP A 517 4.08 -9.17 19.75
C TRP A 517 3.35 -10.08 18.76
N ALA A 518 2.09 -9.80 18.38
CA ALA A 518 1.23 -10.69 17.58
C ALA A 518 1.71 -10.98 16.15
N GLY A 519 2.79 -10.33 15.69
CA GLY A 519 3.47 -10.65 14.43
C GLY A 519 4.93 -11.12 14.58
N ARG A 520 5.37 -11.41 15.81
CA ARG A 520 6.78 -11.71 16.13
C ARG A 520 6.95 -12.90 17.05
N ASP A 521 6.16 -12.98 18.13
CA ASP A 521 6.22 -14.08 19.09
C ASP A 521 4.84 -14.32 19.69
N TYR A 522 4.17 -15.39 19.23
CA TYR A 522 2.85 -15.76 19.72
C TYR A 522 2.86 -16.20 21.19
N ALA A 523 3.97 -16.71 21.73
CA ALA A 523 4.03 -17.08 23.14
C ALA A 523 3.99 -15.84 24.03
N GLN A 524 4.76 -14.80 23.68
CA GLN A 524 4.72 -13.50 24.36
C GLN A 524 3.34 -12.83 24.21
N SER A 525 2.79 -12.83 22.99
CA SER A 525 1.45 -12.29 22.73
C SER A 525 0.38 -12.95 23.61
N GLY A 526 0.44 -14.28 23.73
CA GLY A 526 -0.46 -15.07 24.59
C GLY A 526 -0.36 -14.72 26.07
N ASP A 527 0.85 -14.58 26.63
CA ASP A 527 1.05 -14.19 28.04
C ASP A 527 0.38 -12.85 28.34
N TYR A 528 0.61 -11.84 27.50
CA TYR A 528 0.02 -10.52 27.67
C TYR A 528 -1.51 -10.55 27.58
N TYR A 529 -2.09 -11.26 26.60
CA TYR A 529 -3.55 -11.37 26.48
C TYR A 529 -4.18 -12.14 27.65
N GLN A 530 -3.53 -13.19 28.15
CA GLN A 530 -4.00 -13.92 29.34
C GLN A 530 -3.99 -13.03 30.58
N ARG A 531 -2.92 -12.25 30.78
CA ARG A 531 -2.83 -11.28 31.88
C ARG A 531 -3.89 -10.18 31.76
N ALA A 532 -4.13 -9.67 30.56
CA ALA A 532 -5.19 -8.70 30.30
C ALA A 532 -6.57 -9.27 30.64
N LEU A 533 -6.85 -10.53 30.27
CA LEU A 533 -8.10 -11.21 30.59
C LEU A 533 -8.29 -11.40 32.10
N ILE A 534 -7.23 -11.82 32.81
CA ILE A 534 -7.25 -11.96 34.28
C ILE A 534 -7.57 -10.60 34.91
N LEU A 535 -6.89 -9.53 34.48
CA LEU A 535 -7.12 -8.20 35.00
C LEU A 535 -8.55 -7.70 34.72
N ALA A 536 -9.05 -7.88 33.50
CA ALA A 536 -10.42 -7.51 33.12
C ALA A 536 -11.48 -8.20 33.99
N ARG A 537 -11.28 -9.48 34.34
CA ARG A 537 -12.17 -10.21 35.27
C ARG A 537 -12.18 -9.62 36.68
N THR A 538 -11.10 -8.97 37.11
CA THR A 538 -11.03 -8.32 38.43
C THR A 538 -11.53 -6.87 38.46
N MET A 539 -11.75 -6.27 37.28
CA MET A 539 -12.23 -4.89 37.14
C MET A 539 -13.75 -4.78 37.22
N ASP A 540 -14.47 -5.91 37.14
CA ASP A 540 -15.93 -5.96 36.96
C ASP A 540 -16.42 -5.09 35.79
N ASP A 541 -15.60 -4.96 34.74
CA ASP A 541 -15.90 -4.24 33.50
C ASP A 541 -16.23 -5.26 32.38
N PRO A 542 -17.52 -5.42 32.02
CA PRO A 542 -17.91 -6.38 30.99
C PRO A 542 -17.37 -6.03 29.59
N ALA A 543 -17.13 -4.74 29.28
CA ALA A 543 -16.60 -4.35 27.98
C ALA A 543 -15.11 -4.72 27.88
N ALA A 544 -14.31 -4.43 28.92
CA ALA A 544 -12.92 -4.84 28.99
C ALA A 544 -12.77 -6.37 28.91
N LEU A 545 -13.66 -7.11 29.58
CA LEU A 545 -13.71 -8.57 29.51
C LEU A 545 -13.96 -9.04 28.06
N ALA A 546 -15.00 -8.55 27.41
CA ALA A 546 -15.36 -8.94 26.05
C ALA A 546 -14.27 -8.60 25.02
N HIS A 547 -13.62 -7.44 25.15
CA HIS A 547 -12.47 -7.07 24.30
C HIS A 547 -11.27 -8.00 24.52
N SER A 548 -10.97 -8.35 25.77
CA SER A 548 -9.87 -9.29 26.10
C SER A 548 -10.14 -10.68 25.53
N LEU A 549 -11.38 -11.17 25.66
CA LEU A 549 -11.82 -12.44 25.09
C LEU A 549 -11.69 -12.45 23.56
N ASN A 550 -12.06 -11.37 22.88
CA ASN A 550 -11.86 -11.28 21.42
C ASN A 550 -10.39 -11.31 21.01
N ARG A 551 -9.50 -10.63 21.75
CA ARG A 551 -8.05 -10.66 21.47
C ARG A 551 -7.47 -12.06 21.70
N LEU A 552 -7.83 -12.68 22.83
CA LEU A 552 -7.38 -14.03 23.16
C LEU A 552 -7.95 -15.07 22.18
N GLY A 553 -9.21 -14.95 21.76
CA GLY A 553 -9.82 -15.83 20.77
C GLY A 553 -9.10 -15.77 19.42
N ASN A 554 -8.76 -14.56 18.95
CA ASN A 554 -7.98 -14.40 17.73
C ASN A 554 -6.56 -14.99 17.87
N TRP A 555 -5.94 -14.86 19.05
CA TRP A 555 -4.66 -15.53 19.34
C TRP A 555 -4.79 -17.06 19.28
N TYR A 556 -5.82 -17.64 19.90
CA TYR A 556 -6.10 -19.08 19.87
C TYR A 556 -6.24 -19.62 18.44
N LEU A 557 -6.83 -18.87 17.50
CA LEU A 557 -6.86 -19.25 16.08
C LEU A 557 -5.45 -19.38 15.48
N ASN A 558 -4.55 -18.45 15.81
CA ASN A 558 -3.19 -18.44 15.26
C ASN A 558 -2.30 -19.56 15.82
N VAL A 559 -2.55 -19.97 17.08
CA VAL A 559 -1.93 -21.16 17.70
C VAL A 559 -2.74 -22.45 17.47
N GLU A 560 -3.74 -22.38 16.59
CA GLU A 560 -4.52 -23.51 16.08
C GLU A 560 -5.33 -24.28 17.15
N GLN A 561 -5.92 -23.52 18.07
CA GLN A 561 -6.86 -23.93 19.11
C GLN A 561 -8.26 -23.34 18.83
N PRO A 562 -8.95 -23.82 17.77
CA PRO A 562 -10.19 -23.22 17.30
C PRO A 562 -11.36 -23.27 18.28
N GLN A 563 -11.43 -24.30 19.13
CA GLN A 563 -12.55 -24.48 20.05
C GLN A 563 -12.49 -23.45 21.19
N GLU A 564 -11.28 -23.21 21.70
CA GLU A 564 -10.97 -22.17 22.67
C GLU A 564 -11.27 -20.78 22.07
N ALA A 565 -10.92 -20.57 20.80
CA ALA A 565 -11.25 -19.35 20.08
C ALA A 565 -12.75 -19.11 19.98
N LEU A 566 -13.50 -20.11 19.50
CA LEU A 566 -14.96 -20.05 19.38
C LEU A 566 -15.62 -19.77 20.73
N HIS A 567 -15.16 -20.44 21.80
CA HIS A 567 -15.68 -20.20 23.15
C HIS A 567 -15.47 -18.75 23.61
N CYS A 568 -14.25 -18.23 23.43
CA CYS A 568 -13.93 -16.84 23.79
C CYS A 568 -14.81 -15.85 23.01
N HIS A 569 -14.96 -16.03 21.70
CA HIS A 569 -15.77 -15.15 20.87
C HIS A 569 -17.27 -15.26 21.18
N GLN A 570 -17.79 -16.45 21.50
CA GLN A 570 -19.19 -16.61 21.92
C GLN A 570 -19.48 -15.90 23.24
N GLU A 571 -18.58 -16.00 24.23
CA GLU A 571 -18.70 -15.28 25.50
C GLU A 571 -18.63 -13.76 25.30
N ALA A 572 -17.70 -13.28 24.46
CA ALA A 572 -17.60 -11.88 24.08
C ALA A 572 -18.88 -11.39 23.37
N LEU A 573 -19.44 -12.19 22.46
CA LEU A 573 -20.67 -11.86 21.73
C LEU A 573 -21.86 -11.70 22.68
N ALA A 574 -22.04 -12.65 23.60
CA ALA A 574 -23.10 -12.58 24.62
C ALA A 574 -22.96 -11.31 25.48
N THR A 575 -21.72 -10.96 25.84
CA THR A 575 -21.43 -9.76 26.62
C THR A 575 -21.76 -8.48 25.85
N PHE A 576 -21.29 -8.33 24.61
CA PHE A 576 -21.61 -7.15 23.79
C PHE A 576 -23.12 -7.04 23.48
N GLN A 577 -23.82 -8.17 23.34
CA GLN A 577 -25.28 -8.17 23.21
C GLN A 577 -25.96 -7.65 24.48
N ALA A 578 -25.55 -8.09 25.66
CA ALA A 578 -26.08 -7.59 26.93
C ALA A 578 -25.81 -6.09 27.13
N LEU A 579 -24.65 -5.61 26.68
CA LEU A 579 -24.29 -4.18 26.70
C LEU A 579 -24.99 -3.36 25.60
N SER A 580 -25.70 -4.00 24.66
CA SER A 580 -26.23 -3.36 23.45
C SER A 580 -25.15 -2.65 22.60
N ASP A 581 -23.90 -3.10 22.68
CA ASP A 581 -22.80 -2.57 21.88
C ASP A 581 -22.83 -3.19 20.48
N ARG A 582 -23.34 -2.40 19.52
CA ARG A 582 -23.44 -2.82 18.12
C ARG A 582 -22.08 -2.99 17.44
N ARG A 583 -21.08 -2.18 17.79
CA ARG A 583 -19.73 -2.27 17.18
C ARG A 583 -18.99 -3.50 17.69
N GLY A 584 -19.02 -3.72 19.01
CA GLY A 584 -18.50 -4.93 19.62
C GLY A 584 -19.15 -6.19 19.04
N LYS A 585 -20.49 -6.20 18.93
CA LYS A 585 -21.24 -7.31 18.32
C LYS A 585 -20.81 -7.59 16.87
N ALA A 586 -20.72 -6.55 16.04
CA ALA A 586 -20.32 -6.69 14.63
C ALA A 586 -18.89 -7.24 14.49
N ALA A 587 -17.94 -6.71 15.27
CA ALA A 587 -16.56 -7.18 15.28
C ALA A 587 -16.44 -8.64 15.75
N THR A 588 -17.20 -9.04 16.78
CA THR A 588 -17.18 -10.43 17.25
C THR A 588 -17.81 -11.40 16.25
N LEU A 589 -18.86 -11.01 15.53
CA LEU A 589 -19.48 -11.85 14.51
C LEU A 589 -18.54 -12.08 13.31
N ASP A 590 -17.75 -11.09 12.92
CA ASP A 590 -16.69 -11.24 11.92
C ASP A 590 -15.64 -12.27 12.38
N LEU A 591 -15.15 -12.13 13.63
CA LEU A 591 -14.20 -13.07 14.22
C LEU A 591 -14.75 -14.49 14.35
N LEU A 592 -16.03 -14.66 14.71
CA LEU A 592 -16.72 -15.95 14.71
C LEU A 592 -16.81 -16.54 13.30
N GLY A 593 -17.09 -15.71 12.30
CA GLY A 593 -17.10 -16.12 10.89
C GLY A 593 -15.77 -16.75 10.48
N MET A 594 -14.66 -16.05 10.77
CA MET A 594 -13.31 -16.53 10.49
C MET A 594 -12.94 -17.77 11.31
N ALA A 595 -13.27 -17.78 12.61
CA ALA A 595 -13.00 -18.91 13.49
C ALA A 595 -13.71 -20.18 13.01
N SER A 596 -14.99 -20.10 12.68
CA SER A 596 -15.77 -21.21 12.15
C SER A 596 -15.23 -21.70 10.81
N PHE A 597 -14.85 -20.78 9.90
CA PHE A 597 -14.22 -21.14 8.64
C PHE A 597 -12.92 -21.96 8.85
N LEU A 598 -11.99 -21.49 9.68
CA LEU A 598 -10.73 -22.19 9.96
C LEU A 598 -10.93 -23.53 10.68
N SER A 599 -12.01 -23.66 11.45
CA SER A 599 -12.46 -24.89 12.09
C SER A 599 -13.18 -25.87 11.15
N GLY A 600 -13.40 -25.47 9.89
CA GLY A 600 -14.11 -26.26 8.89
C GLY A 600 -15.64 -26.30 9.03
N ASP A 601 -16.24 -25.42 9.84
CA ASP A 601 -17.70 -25.23 9.91
C ASP A 601 -18.13 -24.08 9.00
N LEU A 602 -18.29 -24.39 7.71
CA LEU A 602 -18.67 -23.41 6.69
C LEU A 602 -20.10 -22.85 6.89
N ILE A 603 -20.97 -23.59 7.56
CA ILE A 603 -22.37 -23.19 7.80
C ILE A 603 -22.41 -22.09 8.87
N GLN A 604 -21.73 -22.31 10.00
CA GLN A 604 -21.62 -21.30 11.05
C GLN A 604 -20.78 -20.10 10.58
N GLY A 605 -19.74 -20.34 9.78
CA GLY A 605 -18.95 -19.26 9.16
C GLY A 605 -19.81 -18.34 8.30
N THR A 606 -20.60 -18.93 7.40
CA THR A 606 -21.56 -18.21 6.53
C THR A 606 -22.57 -17.42 7.34
N THR A 607 -23.19 -18.05 8.34
CA THR A 607 -24.23 -17.43 9.19
C THR A 607 -23.66 -16.23 9.94
N SER A 608 -22.49 -16.38 10.57
CA SER A 608 -21.86 -15.31 11.35
C SER A 608 -21.44 -14.14 10.47
N CYS A 609 -20.85 -14.41 9.29
CA CYS A 609 -20.47 -13.36 8.33
C CYS A 609 -21.69 -12.58 7.82
N GLN A 610 -22.79 -13.26 7.49
CA GLN A 610 -24.02 -12.61 7.04
C GLN A 610 -24.59 -11.66 8.11
N GLN A 611 -24.58 -12.08 9.37
CA GLN A 611 -25.00 -11.23 10.49
C GLN A 611 -24.06 -10.04 10.70
N ALA A 612 -22.75 -10.25 10.57
CA ALA A 612 -21.75 -9.18 10.64
C ALA A 612 -21.97 -8.15 9.52
N ILE A 613 -22.10 -8.58 8.26
CA ILE A 613 -22.26 -7.72 7.08
C ILE A 613 -23.46 -6.77 7.23
N VAL A 614 -24.59 -7.25 7.75
CA VAL A 614 -25.78 -6.41 7.99
C VAL A 614 -25.44 -5.28 8.98
N LEU A 615 -24.86 -5.61 10.13
CA LEU A 615 -24.50 -4.62 11.14
C LEU A 615 -23.41 -3.66 10.66
N LEU A 616 -22.40 -4.16 9.95
CA LEU A 616 -21.29 -3.36 9.45
C LEU A 616 -21.74 -2.33 8.41
N ARG A 617 -22.70 -2.68 7.55
CA ARG A 617 -23.34 -1.74 6.62
C ARG A 617 -24.14 -0.67 7.35
N GLU A 618 -24.88 -1.03 8.40
CA GLU A 618 -25.62 -0.08 9.23
C GLU A 618 -24.71 0.88 10.00
N LEU A 619 -23.51 0.43 10.34
CA LEU A 619 -22.50 1.21 11.07
C LEU A 619 -21.56 2.02 10.15
N ASP A 620 -21.68 1.86 8.83
CA ASP A 620 -20.73 2.35 7.81
C ASP A 620 -19.26 1.96 8.11
N ASP A 621 -19.05 0.77 8.71
CA ASP A 621 -17.73 0.22 8.98
C ASP A 621 -17.22 -0.54 7.76
N ARG A 622 -16.76 0.23 6.78
CA ARG A 622 -16.32 -0.29 5.48
C ARG A 622 -15.10 -1.20 5.57
N GLN A 623 -14.22 -0.97 6.54
CA GLN A 623 -13.00 -1.76 6.66
C GLN A 623 -13.31 -3.18 7.13
N ARG A 624 -14.04 -3.34 8.25
CA ARG A 624 -14.43 -4.68 8.72
C ARG A 624 -15.38 -5.37 7.76
N LEU A 625 -16.19 -4.62 7.00
CA LEU A 625 -17.07 -5.18 5.98
C LEU A 625 -16.30 -5.99 4.92
N ILE A 626 -15.09 -5.57 4.56
CA ILE A 626 -14.24 -6.32 3.61
C ILE A 626 -13.92 -7.71 4.18
N SER A 627 -13.44 -7.79 5.43
CA SER A 627 -13.09 -9.06 6.10
C SER A 627 -14.26 -10.06 6.06
N SER A 628 -15.46 -9.61 6.42
CA SER A 628 -16.64 -10.48 6.43
C SER A 628 -17.08 -10.91 5.02
N LEU A 629 -16.95 -10.04 4.02
CA LEU A 629 -17.26 -10.37 2.62
C LEU A 629 -16.27 -11.38 2.04
N VAL A 630 -14.98 -11.22 2.31
CA VAL A 630 -13.93 -12.16 1.87
C VAL A 630 -14.13 -13.51 2.54
N THR A 631 -14.37 -13.55 3.85
CA THR A 631 -14.63 -14.80 4.58
C THR A 631 -15.89 -15.50 4.06
N LEU A 632 -16.95 -14.74 3.74
CA LEU A 632 -18.16 -15.29 3.14
C LEU A 632 -17.94 -15.88 1.75
N MET A 633 -17.11 -15.24 0.91
CA MET A 633 -16.67 -15.82 -0.37
C MET A 633 -15.91 -17.13 -0.14
N MET A 634 -14.97 -17.15 0.81
CA MET A 634 -14.15 -18.33 1.11
C MET A 634 -14.99 -19.50 1.62
N CYS A 635 -16.04 -19.24 2.40
CA CYS A 635 -17.04 -20.24 2.79
C CYS A 635 -17.77 -20.88 1.60
N GLY A 636 -17.75 -20.26 0.40
CA GLY A 636 -18.28 -20.81 -0.84
C GLY A 636 -17.43 -21.95 -1.44
N GLY A 637 -16.19 -22.13 -1.00
CA GLY A 637 -15.31 -23.23 -1.41
C GLY A 637 -13.98 -22.76 -2.02
N VAL A 638 -12.92 -22.79 -1.21
CA VAL A 638 -11.52 -22.57 -1.64
C VAL A 638 -10.72 -23.87 -1.60
N TYR A 639 -9.50 -23.90 -2.13
CA TYR A 639 -8.65 -25.11 -2.12
C TYR A 639 -8.50 -25.75 -0.73
N GLU A 640 -8.43 -24.94 0.32
CA GLU A 640 -8.27 -25.39 1.71
C GLU A 640 -9.49 -26.18 2.22
N THR A 641 -10.65 -25.92 1.62
CA THR A 641 -11.93 -26.55 2.00
C THR A 641 -12.23 -27.84 1.24
N GLU A 642 -11.35 -28.29 0.34
CA GLU A 642 -11.59 -29.52 -0.47
C GLU A 642 -11.70 -30.80 0.37
N THR A 643 -11.30 -30.77 1.64
CA THR A 643 -11.49 -31.87 2.60
C THR A 643 -12.81 -31.78 3.39
N LEU A 644 -13.67 -30.83 3.07
CA LEU A 644 -14.97 -30.58 3.70
C LEU A 644 -16.13 -30.85 2.74
N VAL A 645 -17.35 -30.87 3.27
CA VAL A 645 -18.57 -30.91 2.47
C VAL A 645 -18.64 -29.63 1.63
N PRO A 646 -18.74 -29.72 0.28
CA PRO A 646 -18.84 -28.54 -0.58
C PRO A 646 -20.02 -27.65 -0.20
N ALA A 647 -19.79 -26.34 -0.20
CA ALA A 647 -20.81 -25.36 0.17
C ALA A 647 -21.97 -25.35 -0.83
N ALA A 648 -23.17 -25.05 -0.35
CA ALA A 648 -24.39 -25.00 -1.17
C ALA A 648 -24.54 -23.70 -1.98
N VAL A 649 -23.66 -22.71 -1.78
CA VAL A 649 -23.71 -21.39 -2.44
C VAL A 649 -23.15 -21.49 -3.87
N GLY A 650 -23.77 -20.78 -4.81
CA GLY A 650 -23.35 -20.78 -6.21
C GLY A 650 -22.06 -19.98 -6.45
N PHE A 651 -21.28 -20.40 -7.45
CA PHE A 651 -19.99 -19.79 -7.80
C PHE A 651 -20.05 -18.27 -8.00
N VAL A 652 -21.03 -17.82 -8.79
CA VAL A 652 -21.20 -16.39 -9.14
C VAL A 652 -21.56 -15.55 -7.91
N ASP A 653 -22.44 -16.05 -7.05
CA ASP A 653 -22.88 -15.34 -5.85
C ASP A 653 -21.73 -15.15 -4.86
N SER A 654 -20.90 -16.19 -4.68
CA SER A 654 -19.71 -16.13 -3.82
C SER A 654 -18.63 -15.21 -4.38
N LEU A 655 -18.33 -15.29 -5.68
CA LEU A 655 -17.34 -14.42 -6.32
C LEU A 655 -17.73 -12.93 -6.21
N HIS A 656 -19.03 -12.64 -6.30
CA HIS A 656 -19.55 -11.28 -6.15
C HIS A 656 -19.21 -10.64 -4.81
N PHE A 657 -19.14 -11.41 -3.71
CA PHE A 657 -18.69 -10.88 -2.42
C PHE A 657 -17.23 -10.44 -2.46
N GLY A 658 -16.36 -11.21 -3.14
CA GLY A 658 -14.96 -10.84 -3.37
C GLY A 658 -14.82 -9.57 -4.22
N GLU A 659 -15.62 -9.43 -5.28
CA GLU A 659 -15.64 -8.21 -6.11
C GLU A 659 -16.11 -6.98 -5.32
N GLN A 660 -17.13 -7.14 -4.47
CA GLN A 660 -17.58 -6.07 -3.57
C GLN A 660 -16.46 -5.67 -2.59
N ALA A 661 -15.82 -6.65 -1.96
CA ALA A 661 -14.71 -6.43 -1.04
C ALA A 661 -13.55 -5.69 -1.72
N LEU A 662 -13.17 -6.11 -2.94
CA LEU A 662 -12.10 -5.49 -3.72
C LEU A 662 -12.45 -4.05 -4.11
N LYS A 663 -13.70 -3.81 -4.52
CA LYS A 663 -14.18 -2.47 -4.82
C LYS A 663 -14.11 -1.56 -3.59
N ILE A 664 -14.59 -2.02 -2.44
CA ILE A 664 -14.53 -1.26 -1.18
C ILE A 664 -13.08 -1.01 -0.80
N ALA A 665 -12.20 -2.02 -0.90
CA ALA A 665 -10.77 -1.87 -0.63
C ALA A 665 -10.14 -0.78 -1.51
N GLY A 666 -10.49 -0.72 -2.80
CA GLY A 666 -10.05 0.34 -3.72
C GLY A 666 -10.64 1.72 -3.38
N GLU A 667 -11.92 1.80 -3.01
CA GLU A 667 -12.60 3.04 -2.62
C GLU A 667 -12.01 3.66 -1.36
N ILE A 668 -11.67 2.84 -0.36
CA ILE A 668 -11.00 3.32 0.85
C ILE A 668 -9.48 3.45 0.61
N GLY A 669 -8.94 2.74 -0.38
CA GLY A 669 -7.52 2.68 -0.70
C GLY A 669 -6.74 1.70 0.19
N SER A 670 -7.35 0.70 0.79
CA SER A 670 -6.59 -0.25 1.63
C SER A 670 -5.72 -1.15 0.75
N ARG A 671 -4.42 -0.87 0.62
CA ARG A 671 -3.51 -1.73 -0.17
C ARG A 671 -3.35 -3.12 0.47
N SER A 672 -3.35 -3.18 1.80
CA SER A 672 -3.33 -4.45 2.53
C SER A 672 -4.59 -5.28 2.28
N ASP A 673 -5.78 -4.67 2.38
CA ASP A 673 -7.01 -5.42 2.11
C ASP A 673 -7.20 -5.73 0.61
N GLU A 674 -6.70 -4.88 -0.29
CA GLU A 674 -6.66 -5.16 -1.73
C GLU A 674 -5.81 -6.40 -2.02
N ALA A 675 -4.60 -6.47 -1.45
CA ALA A 675 -3.73 -7.64 -1.56
C ALA A 675 -4.41 -8.90 -1.01
N HIS A 676 -4.92 -8.82 0.21
CA HIS A 676 -5.62 -9.94 0.85
C HIS A 676 -6.80 -10.43 0.01
N THR A 677 -7.66 -9.53 -0.45
CA THR A 677 -8.85 -9.88 -1.25
C THR A 677 -8.48 -10.55 -2.56
N LEU A 678 -7.51 -9.99 -3.30
CA LEU A 678 -7.03 -10.58 -4.56
C LEU A 678 -6.45 -11.99 -4.37
N ILE A 679 -5.65 -12.19 -3.31
CA ILE A 679 -5.06 -13.49 -2.99
C ILE A 679 -6.16 -14.51 -2.65
N GLN A 680 -7.16 -14.15 -1.83
CA GLN A 680 -8.25 -15.07 -1.50
C GLN A 680 -9.17 -15.34 -2.70
N MET A 681 -9.36 -14.37 -3.60
CA MET A 681 -10.07 -14.60 -4.86
C MET A 681 -9.34 -15.64 -5.72
N ALA A 682 -8.00 -15.62 -5.77
CA ALA A 682 -7.22 -16.64 -6.48
C ALA A 682 -7.51 -18.06 -5.95
N MET A 683 -7.55 -18.18 -4.63
CA MET A 683 -7.83 -19.45 -3.92
C MET A 683 -9.25 -19.96 -4.13
N TYR A 684 -10.17 -19.06 -4.46
CA TYR A 684 -11.55 -19.36 -4.81
C TYR A 684 -11.70 -19.73 -6.29
N LEU A 685 -11.04 -19.01 -7.20
CA LEU A 685 -11.11 -19.23 -8.65
C LEU A 685 -10.45 -20.55 -9.09
N GLY A 686 -9.36 -20.93 -8.42
CA GLY A 686 -8.57 -22.13 -8.75
C GLY A 686 -9.37 -23.44 -8.73
N PRO A 687 -10.06 -23.83 -7.63
CA PRO A 687 -10.88 -25.04 -7.57
C PRO A 687 -12.00 -25.09 -8.62
N HIS A 688 -12.41 -23.94 -9.14
CA HIS A 688 -13.37 -23.84 -10.22
C HIS A 688 -12.74 -23.87 -11.60
N GLY A 689 -11.41 -23.87 -11.73
CA GLY A 689 -10.68 -23.97 -13.00
C GLY A 689 -10.52 -22.65 -13.76
N GLU A 690 -10.78 -21.51 -13.13
CA GLU A 690 -10.62 -20.17 -13.74
C GLU A 690 -9.15 -19.70 -13.64
N TYR A 691 -8.22 -20.49 -14.19
CA TYR A 691 -6.79 -20.34 -13.93
C TYR A 691 -6.19 -19.02 -14.41
N ALA A 692 -6.62 -18.48 -15.56
CA ALA A 692 -6.12 -17.21 -16.05
C ALA A 692 -6.38 -16.07 -15.08
N GLN A 693 -7.64 -15.96 -14.64
CA GLN A 693 -8.04 -14.95 -13.67
C GLN A 693 -7.38 -15.20 -12.31
N ALA A 694 -7.33 -16.46 -11.86
CA ALA A 694 -6.70 -16.83 -10.60
C ALA A 694 -5.22 -16.45 -10.53
N LEU A 695 -4.44 -16.73 -11.59
CA LEU A 695 -3.03 -16.36 -11.68
C LEU A 695 -2.86 -14.83 -11.71
N GLU A 696 -3.69 -14.11 -12.47
CA GLU A 696 -3.64 -12.64 -12.52
C GLU A 696 -3.84 -12.03 -11.14
N VAL A 697 -4.90 -12.41 -10.43
CA VAL A 697 -5.20 -11.83 -9.12
C VAL A 697 -4.20 -12.28 -8.06
N ALA A 698 -3.67 -13.51 -8.11
CA ALA A 698 -2.61 -13.96 -7.21
C ALA A 698 -1.31 -13.17 -7.39
N GLN A 699 -0.86 -12.97 -8.64
CA GLN A 699 0.36 -12.22 -8.96
C GLN A 699 0.22 -10.76 -8.55
N ARG A 700 -0.92 -10.14 -8.87
CA ARG A 700 -1.20 -8.75 -8.44
C ARG A 700 -1.23 -8.64 -6.92
N GLY A 701 -1.93 -9.54 -6.24
CA GLY A 701 -2.00 -9.53 -4.78
C GLY A 701 -0.64 -9.71 -4.11
N LEU A 702 0.21 -10.62 -4.62
CA LEU A 702 1.58 -10.79 -4.13
C LEU A 702 2.44 -9.55 -4.37
N ALA A 703 2.38 -8.94 -5.57
CA ALA A 703 3.13 -7.72 -5.87
C ALA A 703 2.75 -6.56 -4.94
N ILE A 704 1.46 -6.42 -4.60
CA ILE A 704 1.02 -5.43 -3.61
C ILE A 704 1.59 -5.77 -2.23
N ALA A 705 1.53 -7.04 -1.81
CA ALA A 705 2.05 -7.48 -0.52
C ALA A 705 3.56 -7.23 -0.38
N GLU A 706 4.32 -7.41 -1.46
CA GLU A 706 5.76 -7.07 -1.54
C GLU A 706 5.98 -5.56 -1.47
N GLU A 707 5.16 -4.76 -2.17
CA GLU A 707 5.23 -3.29 -2.14
C GLU A 707 5.05 -2.72 -0.72
N ILE A 708 4.13 -3.30 0.07
CA ILE A 708 3.86 -2.87 1.44
C ILE A 708 4.64 -3.66 2.49
N GLU A 709 5.57 -4.54 2.07
CA GLU A 709 6.39 -5.40 2.94
C GLU A 709 5.58 -6.24 3.96
N HIS A 710 4.36 -6.63 3.61
CA HIS A 710 3.44 -7.33 4.51
C HIS A 710 3.65 -8.84 4.49
N ARG A 711 4.52 -9.33 5.38
CA ARG A 711 4.97 -10.74 5.43
C ARG A 711 3.86 -11.79 5.38
N GLN A 712 2.77 -11.63 6.14
CA GLN A 712 1.67 -12.61 6.13
C GLN A 712 0.97 -12.69 4.75
N TRP A 713 0.89 -11.58 4.02
CA TRP A 713 0.29 -11.54 2.69
C TRP A 713 1.25 -12.03 1.62
N MET A 714 2.56 -11.83 1.80
CA MET A 714 3.57 -12.51 0.99
C MET A 714 3.47 -14.04 1.14
N THR A 715 3.37 -14.55 2.38
CA THR A 715 3.12 -15.98 2.65
C THR A 715 1.88 -16.48 1.93
N ALA A 716 0.76 -15.75 2.04
CA ALA A 716 -0.50 -16.11 1.41
C ALA A 716 -0.43 -16.09 -0.13
N GLY A 717 0.23 -15.08 -0.71
CA GLY A 717 0.38 -14.91 -2.16
C GLY A 717 1.28 -15.98 -2.78
N HIS A 718 2.43 -16.27 -2.17
CA HIS A 718 3.28 -17.39 -2.59
C HIS A 718 2.53 -18.71 -2.51
N ARG A 719 1.82 -18.97 -1.41
CA ARG A 719 1.00 -20.17 -1.27
C ARG A 719 -0.09 -20.28 -2.34
N ALA A 720 -0.76 -19.18 -2.69
CA ALA A 720 -1.79 -19.18 -3.72
C ALA A 720 -1.22 -19.53 -5.09
N LEU A 721 -0.10 -18.92 -5.48
CA LEU A 721 0.61 -19.28 -6.71
C LEU A 721 1.08 -20.73 -6.69
N GLY A 722 1.61 -21.18 -5.55
CA GLY A 722 2.04 -22.56 -5.35
C GLY A 722 0.92 -23.58 -5.55
N ALA A 723 -0.27 -23.32 -4.98
CA ALA A 723 -1.44 -24.18 -5.15
C ALA A 723 -1.94 -24.20 -6.61
N LEU A 724 -1.97 -23.04 -7.29
CA LEU A 724 -2.36 -22.95 -8.70
C LEU A 724 -1.37 -23.69 -9.61
N TYR A 725 -0.06 -23.52 -9.41
CA TYR A 725 0.97 -24.20 -10.18
C TYR A 725 0.97 -25.71 -9.95
N LEU A 726 0.68 -26.16 -8.71
CA LEU A 726 0.48 -27.58 -8.42
C LEU A 726 -0.67 -28.15 -9.25
N ASP A 727 -1.78 -27.42 -9.34
CA ASP A 727 -2.96 -27.84 -10.11
C ASP A 727 -2.71 -27.89 -11.62
N LEU A 728 -1.88 -26.96 -12.11
CA LEU A 728 -1.37 -26.89 -13.48
C LEU A 728 -0.18 -27.83 -13.76
N LEU A 729 0.22 -28.65 -12.79
CA LEU A 729 1.35 -29.59 -12.88
C LEU A 729 2.69 -28.91 -13.23
N ALA A 730 2.82 -27.61 -12.93
CA ALA A 730 4.06 -26.83 -12.98
C ALA A 730 4.85 -27.04 -11.67
N LEU A 731 5.38 -28.26 -11.50
CA LEU A 731 5.86 -28.75 -10.20
C LEU A 731 7.07 -27.96 -9.66
N SER A 732 7.94 -27.44 -10.53
CA SER A 732 9.10 -26.66 -10.13
C SER A 732 8.70 -25.29 -9.58
N GLU A 733 7.79 -24.60 -10.27
CA GLU A 733 7.22 -23.33 -9.83
C GLU A 733 6.38 -23.50 -8.56
N ALA A 734 5.58 -24.57 -8.50
CA ALA A 734 4.81 -24.92 -7.32
C ALA A 734 5.71 -25.10 -6.09
N GLN A 735 6.78 -25.89 -6.23
CA GLN A 735 7.75 -26.13 -5.16
C GLN A 735 8.42 -24.83 -4.71
N GLN A 736 8.94 -24.02 -5.64
CA GLN A 736 9.62 -22.76 -5.31
C GLN A 736 8.71 -21.82 -4.50
N HIS A 737 7.48 -21.62 -4.94
CA HIS A 737 6.53 -20.76 -4.25
C HIS A 737 6.13 -21.32 -2.89
N LEU A 738 5.88 -22.63 -2.77
CA LEU A 738 5.46 -23.24 -1.51
C LEU A 738 6.60 -23.31 -0.48
N GLU A 739 7.84 -23.53 -0.90
CA GLU A 739 9.02 -23.46 -0.02
C GLU A 739 9.24 -22.04 0.52
N GLN A 740 9.10 -21.02 -0.34
CA GLN A 740 9.17 -19.62 0.07
C GLN A 740 8.07 -19.27 1.07
N ALA A 741 6.83 -19.71 0.81
CA ALA A 741 5.73 -19.53 1.74
C ALA A 741 6.00 -20.23 3.08
N LEU A 742 6.54 -21.45 3.06
CA LEU A 742 6.85 -22.22 4.27
C LEU A 742 7.93 -21.53 5.12
N ALA A 743 8.98 -21.00 4.49
CA ALA A 743 10.04 -20.27 5.18
C ALA A 743 9.49 -19.01 5.88
N LEU A 744 8.65 -18.23 5.18
CA LEU A 744 7.99 -17.06 5.78
C LEU A 744 7.04 -17.45 6.92
N ALA A 745 6.28 -18.54 6.77
CA ALA A 745 5.38 -19.05 7.80
C ALA A 745 6.14 -19.49 9.07
N GLN A 746 7.31 -20.10 8.91
CA GLN A 746 8.21 -20.48 10.01
C GLN A 746 8.81 -19.26 10.71
N GLU A 747 9.19 -18.22 9.95
CA GLU A 747 9.69 -16.96 10.54
C GLU A 747 8.62 -16.26 11.39
N VAL A 748 7.35 -16.28 10.97
CA VAL A 748 6.23 -15.70 11.72
C VAL A 748 5.77 -16.62 12.87
N GLY A 749 6.14 -17.90 12.85
CA GLY A 749 5.76 -18.88 13.88
C GLY A 749 4.30 -19.30 13.85
N SER A 750 3.63 -19.24 12.69
CA SER A 750 2.20 -19.59 12.57
C SER A 750 2.00 -21.05 12.14
N TRP A 751 1.53 -21.88 13.06
CA TRP A 751 1.27 -23.31 12.80
C TRP A 751 0.17 -23.55 11.76
N ASN A 752 -0.87 -22.71 11.76
CA ASN A 752 -1.93 -22.78 10.75
C ASN A 752 -1.36 -22.63 9.33
N TRP A 753 -0.50 -21.62 9.10
CA TRP A 753 0.15 -21.44 7.80
C TRP A 753 1.06 -22.61 7.45
N ILE A 754 1.90 -23.05 8.39
CA ILE A 754 2.82 -24.19 8.18
C ILE A 754 2.07 -25.43 7.71
N ARG A 755 0.95 -25.78 8.35
CA ARG A 755 0.17 -26.99 8.00
C ARG A 755 -0.56 -26.85 6.67
N ILE A 756 -1.19 -25.70 6.40
CA ILE A 756 -1.85 -25.45 5.10
C ILE A 756 -0.83 -25.58 3.97
N ILE A 757 0.33 -24.92 4.08
CA ILE A 757 1.37 -24.96 3.05
C ILE A 757 1.93 -26.38 2.89
N SER A 758 2.18 -27.08 4.00
CA SER A 758 2.64 -28.48 3.97
C SER A 758 1.66 -29.40 3.27
N GLY A 759 0.35 -29.16 3.42
CA GLY A 759 -0.71 -29.89 2.72
C GLY A 759 -0.71 -29.73 1.19
N PHE A 760 -0.10 -28.67 0.66
CA PHE A 760 0.10 -28.46 -0.79
C PHE A 760 1.50 -28.88 -1.25
N LEU A 761 2.54 -28.64 -0.44
CA LEU A 761 3.91 -28.96 -0.80
C LEU A 761 4.18 -30.47 -0.81
N ALA A 762 3.60 -31.23 0.13
CA ALA A 762 3.76 -32.69 0.13
C ALA A 762 3.22 -33.35 -1.15
N PRO A 763 2.00 -33.06 -1.66
CA PRO A 763 1.57 -33.51 -2.98
C PRO A 763 2.50 -33.14 -4.13
N THR A 764 3.17 -31.98 -4.07
CA THR A 764 4.15 -31.55 -5.08
C THR A 764 5.34 -32.52 -5.10
N TYR A 765 5.91 -32.84 -3.94
CA TYR A 765 6.97 -33.84 -3.82
C TYR A 765 6.53 -35.23 -4.26
N LEU A 766 5.31 -35.66 -3.92
CA LEU A 766 4.78 -36.96 -4.35
C LEU A 766 4.67 -37.06 -5.88
N LEU A 767 4.25 -35.98 -6.55
CA LEU A 767 4.18 -35.93 -8.02
C LEU A 767 5.57 -35.90 -8.68
N GLN A 768 6.60 -35.43 -7.97
CA GLN A 768 8.01 -35.51 -8.37
C GLN A 768 8.67 -36.85 -8.00
N HIS A 769 7.93 -37.77 -7.37
CA HIS A 769 8.43 -39.04 -6.83
C HIS A 769 9.45 -38.92 -5.68
N ASP A 770 9.39 -37.83 -4.91
CA ASP A 770 10.18 -37.62 -3.70
C ASP A 770 9.36 -37.90 -2.43
N GLU A 771 9.16 -39.19 -2.14
CA GLU A 771 8.40 -39.63 -0.96
C GLU A 771 9.10 -39.31 0.37
N ALA A 772 10.43 -39.18 0.36
CA ALA A 772 11.21 -38.93 1.56
C ALA A 772 11.00 -37.49 2.07
N SER A 773 11.08 -36.52 1.16
CA SER A 773 10.81 -35.11 1.49
C SER A 773 9.36 -34.89 1.92
N ALA A 774 8.41 -35.55 1.26
CA ALA A 774 6.99 -35.51 1.65
C ALA A 774 6.77 -36.03 3.08
N ASP A 775 7.34 -37.18 3.43
CA ASP A 775 7.20 -37.81 4.75
C ASP A 775 7.83 -36.96 5.86
N SER A 776 9.03 -36.44 5.62
CA SER A 776 9.73 -35.56 6.55
C SER A 776 8.92 -34.29 6.82
N LEU A 777 8.38 -33.67 5.76
CA LEU A 777 7.56 -32.47 5.85
C LEU A 777 6.27 -32.72 6.65
N LEU A 778 5.54 -33.80 6.33
CA LEU A 778 4.28 -34.14 7.00
C LEU A 778 4.47 -34.56 8.45
N THR A 779 5.62 -35.13 8.80
CA THR A 779 5.97 -35.48 10.20
C THR A 779 6.32 -34.24 11.00
N ALA A 780 7.02 -33.27 10.40
CA ALA A 780 7.34 -32.00 11.04
C ALA A 780 6.11 -31.09 11.23
N ALA A 781 5.14 -31.14 10.32
CA ALA A 781 3.97 -30.27 10.34
C ALA A 781 2.89 -30.70 11.36
N LEU A 782 2.74 -32.00 11.62
CA LEU A 782 1.70 -32.54 12.48
C LEU A 782 2.12 -33.89 13.07
N GLU A 783 1.70 -34.23 14.28
CA GLU A 783 1.98 -35.56 14.85
C GLU A 783 1.10 -36.64 14.18
N PRO A 784 1.53 -37.93 14.15
CA PRO A 784 0.79 -39.03 13.52
C PRO A 784 -0.57 -39.38 14.15
N ASP A 785 -0.90 -38.87 15.33
CA ASP A 785 -2.12 -39.15 16.08
C ASP A 785 -2.95 -37.89 16.38
N ALA A 786 -2.55 -36.75 15.79
CA ALA A 786 -3.23 -35.48 15.99
C ALA A 786 -4.67 -35.49 15.46
N VAL A 787 -5.53 -34.74 16.16
CA VAL A 787 -6.93 -34.53 15.79
C VAL A 787 -7.09 -33.82 14.43
N MET A 788 -8.24 -34.00 13.78
CA MET A 788 -8.55 -33.50 12.42
C MET A 788 -9.55 -32.32 12.46
N GLN A 789 -9.25 -31.30 13.26
CA GLN A 789 -10.21 -30.23 13.60
C GLN A 789 -10.09 -28.99 12.70
N THR A 790 -8.90 -28.64 12.25
CA THR A 790 -8.68 -27.44 11.41
C THR A 790 -8.50 -27.76 9.94
N LEU A 791 -8.68 -26.76 9.08
CA LEU A 791 -8.37 -26.89 7.65
C LEU A 791 -6.93 -27.38 7.42
N GLY A 792 -5.96 -26.78 8.11
CA GLY A 792 -4.54 -27.16 8.02
C GLY A 792 -4.27 -28.61 8.40
N GLN A 793 -4.79 -29.07 9.55
CA GLN A 793 -4.67 -30.47 9.98
C GLN A 793 -5.25 -31.44 8.95
N ARG A 794 -6.46 -31.14 8.45
CA ARG A 794 -7.15 -32.01 7.49
C ARG A 794 -6.42 -32.12 6.16
N LEU A 795 -5.82 -31.03 5.68
CA LEU A 795 -4.97 -31.05 4.47
C LEU A 795 -3.72 -31.91 4.64
N VAL A 796 -3.04 -31.80 5.78
CA VAL A 796 -1.87 -32.65 6.11
C VAL A 796 -2.27 -34.13 6.16
N TRP A 797 -3.40 -34.44 6.79
CA TRP A 797 -3.94 -35.81 6.81
C TRP A 797 -4.31 -36.32 5.41
N ALA A 798 -4.94 -35.50 4.57
CA ALA A 798 -5.22 -35.87 3.19
C ALA A 798 -3.93 -36.13 2.38
N ALA A 799 -2.88 -35.34 2.61
CA ALA A 799 -1.57 -35.56 2.00
C ALA A 799 -0.90 -36.87 2.49
N ARG A 800 -1.07 -37.25 3.77
CA ARG A 800 -0.64 -38.55 4.30
C ARG A 800 -1.34 -39.73 3.64
N ALA A 801 -2.65 -39.62 3.37
CA ALA A 801 -3.36 -40.64 2.61
C ALA A 801 -2.78 -40.78 1.19
N GLY A 802 -2.41 -39.66 0.56
CA GLY A 802 -1.69 -39.66 -0.72
C GLY A 802 -0.31 -40.34 -0.65
N LEU A 803 0.48 -40.05 0.39
CA LEU A 803 1.77 -40.70 0.63
C LEU A 803 1.62 -42.22 0.86
N ALA A 804 0.60 -42.63 1.62
CA ALA A 804 0.30 -44.06 1.82
C ALA A 804 -0.04 -44.76 0.50
N LEU A 805 -0.80 -44.12 -0.39
CA LEU A 805 -1.07 -44.65 -1.74
C LEU A 805 0.19 -44.75 -2.61
N ALA A 806 1.10 -43.78 -2.50
CA ALA A 806 2.40 -43.80 -3.20
C ALA A 806 3.28 -44.96 -2.73
N ARG A 807 3.33 -45.19 -1.41
CA ARG A 807 4.05 -46.31 -0.76
C ARG A 807 3.38 -47.68 -0.89
N ASP A 808 2.28 -47.77 -1.64
CA ASP A 808 1.48 -48.99 -1.81
C ASP A 808 0.88 -49.55 -0.50
N ASP A 809 0.50 -48.67 0.43
CA ASP A 809 -0.27 -49.00 1.65
C ASP A 809 -1.72 -48.48 1.55
N PRO A 810 -2.60 -49.19 0.83
CA PRO A 810 -3.98 -48.76 0.67
C PRO A 810 -4.82 -48.93 1.94
N HIS A 811 -4.40 -49.74 2.91
CA HIS A 811 -5.13 -49.89 4.17
C HIS A 811 -4.99 -48.65 5.04
N LEU A 812 -3.77 -48.10 5.14
CA LEU A 812 -3.54 -46.84 5.84
C LEU A 812 -4.26 -45.68 5.15
N ALA A 813 -4.21 -45.62 3.81
CA ALA A 813 -4.93 -44.60 3.05
C ALA A 813 -6.45 -44.64 3.33
N LEU A 814 -7.05 -45.83 3.31
CA LEU A 814 -8.46 -46.03 3.60
C LEU A 814 -8.80 -45.58 5.04
N HIS A 815 -8.00 -46.01 6.01
CA HIS A 815 -8.17 -45.63 7.43
C HIS A 815 -8.17 -44.12 7.63
N ILE A 816 -7.20 -43.42 7.03
CA ILE A 816 -7.10 -41.95 7.12
C ILE A 816 -8.32 -41.30 6.47
N THR A 817 -8.73 -41.75 5.28
CA THR A 817 -9.90 -41.18 4.60
C THR A 817 -11.20 -41.38 5.39
N ASP A 818 -11.37 -42.52 6.05
CA ASP A 818 -12.54 -42.78 6.89
C ASP A 818 -12.57 -41.88 8.13
N GLN A 819 -11.42 -41.61 8.76
CA GLN A 819 -11.32 -40.65 9.86
C GLN A 819 -11.62 -39.21 9.41
N LEU A 820 -11.13 -38.81 8.23
CA LEU A 820 -11.42 -37.48 7.67
C LEU A 820 -12.92 -37.31 7.34
N LEU A 821 -13.57 -38.35 6.82
CA LEU A 821 -15.02 -38.35 6.59
C LEU A 821 -15.80 -38.31 7.90
N ALA A 822 -15.41 -39.11 8.90
CA ALA A 822 -16.08 -39.17 10.19
C ALA A 822 -15.99 -37.85 10.99
N SER A 823 -14.92 -37.07 10.76
CA SER A 823 -14.71 -35.76 11.39
C SER A 823 -15.30 -34.59 10.60
N ALA A 824 -15.86 -34.81 9.41
CA ALA A 824 -16.40 -33.73 8.58
C ALA A 824 -17.75 -33.21 9.11
N VAL A 825 -17.82 -31.91 9.38
CA VAL A 825 -19.06 -31.25 9.81
C VAL A 825 -20.07 -31.24 8.65
N GLY A 826 -21.33 -31.59 8.95
CA GLY A 826 -22.43 -31.53 7.99
C GLY A 826 -22.50 -32.66 6.97
N LEU A 827 -21.66 -33.70 7.09
CA LEU A 827 -21.70 -34.86 6.19
C LEU A 827 -22.96 -35.69 6.46
N SER A 828 -23.81 -35.82 5.44
CA SER A 828 -25.00 -36.67 5.41
C SER A 828 -24.89 -37.75 4.33
N SER A 829 -25.83 -38.70 4.31
CA SER A 829 -25.92 -39.74 3.27
C SER A 829 -26.14 -39.19 1.85
N GLU A 830 -26.54 -37.93 1.72
CA GLU A 830 -26.82 -37.26 0.43
C GLU A 830 -25.65 -36.37 -0.04
N SER A 831 -24.58 -36.28 0.76
CA SER A 831 -23.43 -35.41 0.49
C SER A 831 -22.14 -36.22 0.38
N SER A 832 -21.26 -35.81 -0.54
CA SER A 832 -19.95 -36.42 -0.74
C SER A 832 -18.86 -35.35 -0.64
N ILE A 833 -17.65 -35.75 -0.22
CA ILE A 833 -16.45 -34.91 -0.22
C ILE A 833 -15.56 -35.40 -1.37
N PRO A 834 -15.59 -34.75 -2.56
CA PRO A 834 -15.06 -35.38 -3.77
C PRO A 834 -13.56 -35.71 -3.70
N ARG A 835 -12.75 -34.89 -3.00
CA ARG A 835 -11.31 -35.13 -2.84
C ARG A 835 -11.03 -36.37 -1.99
N LEU A 836 -11.74 -36.53 -0.88
CA LEU A 836 -11.61 -37.69 0.00
C LEU A 836 -12.18 -38.95 -0.66
N ALA A 837 -13.31 -38.83 -1.35
CA ALA A 837 -13.92 -39.92 -2.09
C ALA A 837 -13.01 -40.42 -3.23
N LYS A 838 -12.29 -39.53 -3.92
CA LYS A 838 -11.26 -39.90 -4.89
C LYS A 838 -10.13 -40.72 -4.24
N LEU A 839 -9.54 -40.24 -3.16
CA LEU A 839 -8.46 -40.94 -2.44
C LEU A 839 -8.93 -42.31 -1.92
N ARG A 840 -10.13 -42.36 -1.35
CA ARG A 840 -10.76 -43.61 -0.90
C ARG A 840 -11.00 -44.57 -2.08
N GLY A 841 -11.49 -44.07 -3.21
CA GLY A 841 -11.64 -44.86 -4.43
C GLY A 841 -10.32 -45.45 -4.93
N GLU A 842 -9.23 -44.68 -4.89
CA GLU A 842 -7.88 -45.15 -5.25
C GLU A 842 -7.37 -46.26 -4.31
N ALA A 843 -7.61 -46.14 -3.01
CA ALA A 843 -7.31 -47.19 -2.03
C ALA A 843 -8.12 -48.47 -2.30
N LEU A 844 -9.43 -48.35 -2.52
CA LEU A 844 -10.32 -49.48 -2.81
C LEU A 844 -9.97 -50.18 -4.12
N ILE A 845 -9.53 -49.44 -5.15
CA ILE A 845 -9.02 -50.01 -6.41
C ILE A 845 -7.80 -50.90 -6.13
N LYS A 846 -6.82 -50.43 -5.35
CA LYS A 846 -5.64 -51.22 -4.96
C LYS A 846 -6.02 -52.45 -4.12
N LEU A 847 -7.03 -52.34 -3.26
CA LEU A 847 -7.60 -53.44 -2.48
C LEU A 847 -8.50 -54.39 -3.29
N LYS A 848 -8.71 -54.12 -4.58
CA LYS A 848 -9.58 -54.90 -5.49
C LYS A 848 -11.06 -54.91 -5.07
N GLN A 849 -11.51 -53.89 -4.34
CA GLN A 849 -12.90 -53.68 -3.92
C GLN A 849 -13.64 -52.81 -4.94
N ALA A 850 -13.75 -53.32 -6.16
CA ALA A 850 -14.11 -52.52 -7.33
C ALA A 850 -15.56 -51.96 -7.30
N ALA A 851 -16.52 -52.71 -6.78
CA ALA A 851 -17.92 -52.28 -6.72
C ALA A 851 -18.13 -51.11 -5.74
N GLU A 852 -17.42 -51.12 -4.61
CA GLU A 852 -17.47 -50.02 -3.64
C GLU A 852 -16.75 -48.78 -4.20
N ALA A 853 -15.60 -48.97 -4.83
CA ALA A 853 -14.87 -47.89 -5.50
C ALA A 853 -15.71 -47.20 -6.58
N GLU A 854 -16.46 -47.97 -7.37
CA GLU A 854 -17.32 -47.45 -8.43
C GLU A 854 -18.43 -46.53 -7.90
N THR A 855 -19.15 -46.97 -6.87
CA THR A 855 -20.19 -46.16 -6.20
C THR A 855 -19.61 -44.86 -5.66
N ILE A 856 -18.52 -44.95 -4.89
CA ILE A 856 -17.90 -43.77 -4.25
C ILE A 856 -17.40 -42.76 -5.28
N LEU A 857 -16.76 -43.23 -6.36
CA LEU A 857 -16.26 -42.35 -7.42
C LEU A 857 -17.41 -41.73 -8.22
N GLN A 858 -18.53 -42.44 -8.40
CA GLN A 858 -19.71 -41.91 -9.08
C GLN A 858 -20.40 -40.80 -8.27
N ASP A 859 -20.50 -40.99 -6.95
CA ASP A 859 -21.01 -39.96 -6.05
C ASP A 859 -20.08 -38.74 -6.04
N ALA A 860 -18.76 -38.96 -5.97
CA ALA A 860 -17.76 -37.90 -6.07
C ALA A 860 -17.87 -37.11 -7.38
N ARG A 861 -18.04 -37.79 -8.52
CA ARG A 861 -18.24 -37.17 -9.84
C ARG A 861 -19.49 -36.32 -9.86
N THR A 862 -20.59 -36.83 -9.33
CA THR A 862 -21.89 -36.12 -9.29
C THR A 862 -21.79 -34.85 -8.46
N THR A 863 -21.15 -34.92 -7.29
CA THR A 863 -20.93 -33.74 -6.44
C THR A 863 -19.94 -32.76 -7.08
N ALA A 864 -18.82 -33.21 -7.63
CA ALA A 864 -17.87 -32.32 -8.30
C ALA A 864 -18.51 -31.57 -9.49
N LEU A 865 -19.35 -32.25 -10.27
CA LEU A 865 -20.11 -31.64 -11.36
C LEU A 865 -21.12 -30.61 -10.84
N LYS A 866 -21.90 -30.94 -9.80
CA LYS A 866 -22.90 -30.05 -9.19
C LYS A 866 -22.29 -28.75 -8.68
N HIS A 867 -21.10 -28.82 -8.10
CA HIS A 867 -20.41 -27.66 -7.52
C HIS A 867 -19.37 -27.02 -8.46
N GLY A 868 -19.26 -27.49 -9.71
CA GLY A 868 -18.33 -26.90 -10.69
C GLY A 868 -16.85 -27.05 -10.34
N LEU A 869 -16.46 -28.14 -9.66
CA LEU A 869 -15.07 -28.42 -9.25
C LEU A 869 -14.28 -29.08 -10.39
N ARG A 870 -14.07 -28.33 -11.49
CA ARG A 870 -13.51 -28.86 -12.75
C ARG A 870 -12.13 -29.55 -12.62
N PRO A 871 -11.14 -28.98 -11.90
CA PRO A 871 -9.84 -29.61 -11.68
C PRO A 871 -9.92 -30.95 -10.93
N LEU A 872 -10.93 -31.13 -10.07
CA LEU A 872 -11.13 -32.37 -9.35
C LEU A 872 -11.94 -33.38 -10.17
N LEU A 873 -12.90 -32.88 -10.97
CA LEU A 873 -13.75 -33.69 -11.84
C LEU A 873 -12.94 -34.50 -12.86
N TRP A 874 -12.00 -33.88 -13.60
CA TRP A 874 -11.20 -34.64 -14.57
C TRP A 874 -10.32 -35.70 -13.91
N ARG A 875 -9.82 -35.42 -12.70
CA ARG A 875 -9.04 -36.39 -11.90
C ARG A 875 -9.90 -37.56 -11.43
N ILE A 876 -11.16 -37.31 -11.05
CA ILE A 876 -12.13 -38.37 -10.73
C ILE A 876 -12.42 -39.21 -11.97
N CYS A 877 -12.70 -38.59 -13.13
CA CYS A 877 -12.92 -39.31 -14.38
C CYS A 877 -11.70 -40.15 -14.78
N LEU A 878 -10.48 -39.64 -14.60
CA LEU A 878 -9.26 -40.41 -14.80
C LEU A 878 -9.19 -41.64 -13.89
N THR A 879 -9.55 -41.51 -12.60
CA THR A 879 -9.58 -42.62 -11.65
C THR A 879 -10.68 -43.65 -12.00
N GLN A 880 -11.87 -43.20 -12.42
CA GLN A 880 -12.93 -44.08 -12.94
C GLN A 880 -12.47 -44.85 -14.18
N GLY A 881 -11.79 -44.19 -15.11
CA GLY A 881 -11.21 -44.85 -16.29
C GLY A 881 -10.17 -45.91 -15.91
N LYS A 882 -9.31 -45.63 -14.92
CA LYS A 882 -8.33 -46.61 -14.39
C LYS A 882 -9.03 -47.81 -13.76
N LEU A 883 -10.11 -47.61 -12.99
CA LEU A 883 -10.93 -48.67 -12.42
C LEU A 883 -11.59 -49.55 -13.50
N ALA A 884 -12.27 -48.94 -14.48
CA ALA A 884 -12.90 -49.64 -15.59
C ALA A 884 -11.87 -50.45 -16.40
N HIS A 885 -10.69 -49.87 -16.65
CA HIS A 885 -9.59 -50.53 -17.32
C HIS A 885 -9.08 -51.75 -16.51
N ALA A 886 -8.91 -51.62 -15.19
CA ALA A 886 -8.52 -52.71 -14.31
C ALA A 886 -9.53 -53.87 -14.31
N GLN A 887 -10.83 -53.57 -14.46
CA GLN A 887 -11.90 -54.56 -14.63
C GLN A 887 -12.08 -55.06 -16.06
N ARG A 888 -11.22 -54.65 -17.00
CA ARG A 888 -11.28 -55.00 -18.43
C ARG A 888 -12.55 -54.50 -19.15
N ARG A 889 -13.20 -53.45 -18.62
CA ARG A 889 -14.33 -52.73 -19.25
C ARG A 889 -13.79 -51.62 -20.15
N TYR A 890 -13.16 -52.00 -21.26
CA TYR A 890 -12.37 -51.07 -22.09
C TYR A 890 -13.20 -49.93 -22.72
N GLU A 891 -14.43 -50.19 -23.17
CA GLU A 891 -15.27 -49.14 -23.78
C GLU A 891 -15.67 -48.06 -22.77
N GLU A 892 -15.91 -48.47 -21.53
CA GLU A 892 -16.22 -47.56 -20.44
C GLU A 892 -14.98 -46.79 -19.97
N ALA A 893 -13.83 -47.47 -19.92
CA ALA A 893 -12.55 -46.82 -19.66
C ALA A 893 -12.24 -45.75 -20.73
N GLU A 894 -12.42 -46.06 -22.01
CA GLU A 894 -12.27 -45.10 -23.13
C GLU A 894 -13.19 -43.89 -22.94
N ARG A 895 -14.45 -44.09 -22.50
CA ARG A 895 -15.40 -43.00 -22.26
C ARG A 895 -14.94 -42.07 -21.13
N HIS A 896 -14.53 -42.64 -20.00
CA HIS A 896 -14.06 -41.84 -18.87
C HIS A 896 -12.73 -41.11 -19.16
N PHE A 897 -11.83 -41.74 -19.90
CA PHE A 897 -10.60 -41.07 -20.34
C PHE A 897 -10.90 -39.93 -21.32
N ALA A 898 -11.81 -40.12 -22.27
CA ALA A 898 -12.21 -39.07 -23.21
C ALA A 898 -12.84 -37.88 -22.48
N GLU A 899 -13.72 -38.12 -21.51
CA GLU A 899 -14.31 -37.07 -20.68
C GLU A 899 -13.26 -36.31 -19.86
N ALA A 900 -12.29 -37.03 -19.27
CA ALA A 900 -11.18 -36.39 -18.57
C ALA A 900 -10.31 -35.54 -19.52
N GLN A 901 -10.14 -35.97 -20.78
CA GLN A 901 -9.39 -35.25 -21.79
C GLN A 901 -10.10 -33.98 -22.25
N GLU A 902 -11.41 -34.05 -22.48
CA GLU A 902 -12.25 -32.90 -22.82
C GLU A 902 -12.19 -31.83 -21.72
N LEU A 903 -12.35 -32.23 -20.45
CA LEU A 903 -12.23 -31.32 -19.32
C LEU A 903 -10.82 -30.70 -19.21
N LEU A 904 -9.76 -31.45 -19.52
CA LEU A 904 -8.39 -30.94 -19.54
C LEU A 904 -8.17 -29.93 -20.66
N GLU A 905 -8.69 -30.20 -21.86
CA GLU A 905 -8.62 -29.27 -23.00
C GLU A 905 -9.39 -27.98 -22.69
N ASP A 906 -10.58 -28.08 -22.10
CA ASP A 906 -11.35 -26.93 -21.64
C ASP A 906 -10.59 -26.09 -20.61
N LEU A 907 -10.01 -26.73 -19.59
CA LEU A 907 -9.18 -26.04 -18.58
C LEU A 907 -7.96 -25.38 -19.20
N ALA A 908 -7.26 -26.07 -20.11
CA ALA A 908 -6.09 -25.54 -20.80
C ALA A 908 -6.43 -24.39 -21.75
N SER A 909 -7.63 -24.40 -22.36
CA SER A 909 -8.09 -23.35 -23.27
C SER A 909 -8.22 -21.98 -22.58
N SER A 910 -8.45 -21.98 -21.26
CA SER A 910 -8.53 -20.75 -20.47
C SER A 910 -7.17 -20.08 -20.25
N LEU A 911 -6.04 -20.80 -20.41
CA LEU A 911 -4.72 -20.28 -20.11
C LEU A 911 -4.24 -19.29 -21.19
N PRO A 912 -3.69 -18.12 -20.81
CA PRO A 912 -3.29 -17.09 -21.75
C PRO A 912 -1.98 -17.41 -22.49
N ASP A 913 -1.09 -18.19 -21.88
CA ASP A 913 0.21 -18.56 -22.46
C ASP A 913 0.13 -19.94 -23.12
N GLN A 914 0.39 -19.97 -24.42
CA GLN A 914 0.39 -21.18 -25.25
C GLN A 914 1.45 -22.20 -24.80
N THR A 915 2.55 -21.74 -24.20
CA THR A 915 3.61 -22.59 -23.66
C THR A 915 3.14 -23.32 -22.41
N PHE A 916 2.52 -22.58 -21.46
CA PHE A 916 1.91 -23.15 -20.26
C PHE A 916 0.75 -24.09 -20.60
N HIS A 917 -0.06 -23.74 -21.61
CA HIS A 917 -1.11 -24.62 -22.14
C HIS A 917 -0.52 -25.97 -22.56
N GLN A 918 0.51 -25.97 -23.42
CA GLN A 918 1.15 -27.20 -23.89
C GLN A 918 1.82 -27.98 -22.77
N HIS A 919 2.48 -27.28 -21.85
CA HIS A 919 3.11 -27.87 -20.67
C HIS A 919 2.08 -28.60 -19.80
N PHE A 920 0.99 -27.93 -19.44
CA PHE A 920 -0.08 -28.51 -18.63
C PHE A 920 -0.67 -29.77 -19.29
N LEU A 921 -1.03 -29.69 -20.58
CA LEU A 921 -1.55 -30.85 -21.30
C LEU A 921 -0.53 -32.00 -21.40
N HIS A 922 0.75 -31.70 -21.65
CA HIS A 922 1.80 -32.71 -21.73
C HIS A 922 1.95 -33.48 -20.41
N HIS A 923 2.04 -32.76 -19.29
CA HIS A 923 2.17 -33.36 -17.97
C HIS A 923 0.89 -34.09 -17.53
N ALA A 924 -0.29 -33.55 -17.85
CA ALA A 924 -1.56 -34.23 -17.58
C ALA A 924 -1.70 -35.54 -18.37
N GLN A 925 -1.29 -35.55 -19.65
CA GLN A 925 -1.30 -36.74 -20.49
C GLN A 925 -0.41 -37.86 -19.94
N ALA A 926 0.70 -37.54 -19.28
CA ALA A 926 1.58 -38.52 -18.65
C ALA A 926 0.89 -39.32 -17.53
N LEU A 927 -0.21 -38.80 -16.95
CA LEU A 927 -0.99 -39.46 -15.90
C LEU A 927 -1.99 -40.48 -16.42
N PHE A 928 -2.28 -40.47 -17.73
CA PHE A 928 -3.14 -41.46 -18.38
C PHE A 928 -2.38 -42.77 -18.57
N PRO A 929 -3.08 -43.93 -18.52
CA PRO A 929 -2.45 -45.20 -18.86
C PRO A 929 -1.89 -45.12 -20.29
N ARG A 930 -0.70 -45.69 -20.51
CA ARG A 930 -0.14 -45.88 -21.86
C ARG A 930 -1.04 -46.86 -22.63
N THR A 931 -2.10 -46.36 -23.25
CA THR A 931 -2.92 -47.13 -24.16
C THR A 931 -2.10 -47.39 -25.42
N ARG A 932 -1.98 -48.66 -25.82
CA ARG A 932 -1.53 -48.99 -27.17
C ARG A 932 -2.50 -48.29 -28.11
N GLN A 933 -2.02 -47.37 -28.94
CA GLN A 933 -2.81 -46.78 -30.01
C GLN A 933 -3.59 -47.91 -30.71
N PRO A 934 -4.93 -47.83 -30.82
CA PRO A 934 -5.67 -48.85 -31.52
C PRO A 934 -5.12 -48.93 -32.94
N SER A 935 -4.62 -50.11 -33.34
CA SER A 935 -4.09 -50.34 -34.69
C SER A 935 -5.06 -49.77 -35.73
N ALA A 936 -4.58 -49.20 -36.84
CA ALA A 936 -5.42 -48.62 -37.91
C ALA A 936 -6.61 -49.52 -38.32
N HIS A 937 -6.43 -50.83 -38.22
CA HIS A 937 -7.45 -51.85 -38.45
C HIS A 937 -8.65 -51.80 -37.46
N ARG A 938 -8.46 -51.48 -36.18
CA ARG A 938 -9.56 -51.36 -35.18
C ARG A 938 -10.34 -50.06 -35.35
N LEU A 939 -9.63 -48.96 -35.64
CA LEU A 939 -10.24 -47.66 -35.96
C LEU A 939 -11.11 -47.78 -37.23
N ALA A 940 -10.58 -48.35 -38.31
CA ALA A 940 -11.34 -48.60 -39.53
C ALA A 940 -12.56 -49.51 -39.29
N LYS A 941 -12.43 -50.53 -38.43
CA LYS A 941 -13.55 -51.43 -38.09
C LYS A 941 -14.67 -50.72 -37.31
N LYS A 942 -14.34 -49.72 -36.48
CA LYS A 942 -15.31 -48.92 -35.71
C LYS A 942 -15.98 -47.85 -36.59
N ILE A 943 -15.22 -47.19 -37.46
CA ILE A 943 -15.70 -46.15 -38.39
C ILE A 943 -16.67 -46.72 -39.44
N PHE A 944 -16.37 -47.92 -39.96
CA PHE A 944 -17.12 -48.57 -41.03
C PHE A 944 -17.93 -49.79 -40.56
N GLU A 945 -18.42 -49.77 -39.32
CA GLU A 945 -19.44 -50.69 -38.80
C GLU A 945 -19.10 -52.19 -39.02
N GLY A 946 -17.83 -52.56 -38.86
CA GLY A 946 -17.39 -53.94 -38.98
C GLY A 946 -17.09 -54.43 -40.41
N LEU A 947 -17.20 -53.57 -41.42
CA LEU A 947 -16.87 -53.92 -42.81
C LEU A 947 -15.36 -54.13 -43.01
N THR A 948 -15.03 -55.24 -43.68
CA THR A 948 -13.67 -55.54 -44.14
C THR A 948 -13.26 -54.56 -45.25
N GLU A 949 -11.96 -54.40 -45.47
CA GLU A 949 -11.44 -53.56 -46.55
C GLU A 949 -12.02 -53.93 -47.92
N ARG A 950 -12.21 -55.22 -48.17
CA ARG A 950 -12.80 -55.71 -49.41
C ARG A 950 -14.28 -55.36 -49.53
N GLU A 951 -15.03 -55.43 -48.43
CA GLU A 951 -16.44 -55.02 -48.41
C GLU A 951 -16.58 -53.49 -48.54
N ARG A 952 -15.64 -52.69 -48.01
CA ARG A 952 -15.62 -51.23 -48.20
C ARG A 952 -15.36 -50.86 -49.67
N ALA A 953 -14.41 -51.52 -50.32
CA ALA A 953 -14.17 -51.33 -51.76
C ALA A 953 -15.42 -51.68 -52.59
N VAL A 954 -16.11 -52.77 -52.25
CA VAL A 954 -17.39 -53.13 -52.89
C VAL A 954 -18.46 -52.06 -52.63
N ALA A 955 -18.61 -51.57 -51.40
CA ALA A 955 -19.57 -50.51 -51.06
C ALA A 955 -19.27 -49.17 -51.79
N ALA A 956 -17.99 -48.79 -51.93
CA ALA A 956 -17.56 -47.62 -52.68
C ALA A 956 -17.94 -47.72 -54.17
N LEU A 957 -17.71 -48.89 -54.79
CA LEU A 957 -18.06 -49.09 -56.20
C LEU A 957 -19.58 -49.20 -56.42
N ILE A 958 -20.34 -49.66 -55.42
CA ILE A 958 -21.81 -49.58 -55.41
C ILE A 958 -22.27 -48.12 -55.38
N ALA A 959 -21.64 -47.27 -54.58
CA ALA A 959 -21.93 -45.84 -54.52
C ALA A 959 -21.69 -45.14 -55.87
N ARG A 960 -20.72 -45.62 -56.65
CA ARG A 960 -20.43 -45.15 -58.02
C ARG A 960 -21.40 -45.69 -59.08
N GLY A 961 -22.43 -46.43 -58.69
CA GLY A 961 -23.46 -46.94 -59.60
C GLY A 961 -23.07 -48.22 -60.36
N LYS A 962 -21.96 -48.89 -60.01
CA LYS A 962 -21.50 -50.09 -60.71
C LYS A 962 -22.35 -51.32 -60.37
N SER A 963 -22.60 -52.16 -61.37
CA SER A 963 -23.25 -53.47 -61.24
C SER A 963 -22.30 -54.53 -60.66
N ASN A 964 -22.83 -55.66 -60.17
CA ASN A 964 -21.99 -56.74 -59.64
C ASN A 964 -20.95 -57.27 -60.64
N ARG A 965 -21.26 -57.22 -61.94
CA ARG A 965 -20.35 -57.67 -62.99
C ARG A 965 -19.19 -56.68 -63.18
N GLU A 966 -19.50 -55.38 -63.23
CA GLU A 966 -18.48 -54.33 -63.36
C GLU A 966 -17.56 -54.26 -62.12
N ILE A 967 -18.13 -54.43 -60.92
CA ILE A 967 -17.34 -54.51 -59.68
C ILE A 967 -16.44 -55.77 -59.69
N ALA A 968 -16.94 -56.89 -60.18
CA ALA A 968 -16.19 -58.13 -60.27
C ALA A 968 -15.00 -58.00 -61.23
N ASP A 969 -15.22 -57.38 -62.39
CA ASP A 969 -14.19 -57.12 -63.39
C ASP A 969 -13.10 -56.17 -62.85
N GLU A 970 -13.50 -55.10 -62.14
CA GLU A 970 -12.58 -54.11 -61.58
C GLU A 970 -11.77 -54.65 -60.39
N LEU A 971 -12.38 -55.50 -59.57
CA LEU A 971 -11.72 -56.09 -58.41
C LEU A 971 -11.02 -57.43 -58.73
N GLY A 972 -11.10 -57.93 -59.97
CA GLY A 972 -10.45 -59.18 -60.40
C GLY A 972 -11.03 -60.43 -59.72
N VAL A 973 -12.35 -60.47 -59.47
CA VAL A 973 -13.05 -61.58 -58.81
C VAL A 973 -14.29 -61.99 -59.60
N THR A 974 -15.00 -63.05 -59.18
CA THR A 974 -16.23 -63.48 -59.88
C THR A 974 -17.46 -62.67 -59.44
N PRO A 975 -18.49 -62.49 -60.30
CA PRO A 975 -19.74 -61.85 -59.92
C PRO A 975 -20.44 -62.52 -58.72
N GLY A 976 -20.29 -63.84 -58.56
CA GLY A 976 -20.80 -64.58 -57.39
C GLY A 976 -20.13 -64.16 -56.09
N THR A 977 -18.82 -63.91 -56.11
CA THR A 977 -18.06 -63.38 -54.96
C THR A 977 -18.55 -61.98 -54.57
N ILE A 978 -18.81 -61.10 -55.55
CA ILE A 978 -19.36 -59.77 -55.27
C ILE A 978 -20.77 -59.87 -54.67
N GLN A 979 -21.60 -60.78 -55.16
CA GLN A 979 -22.93 -61.00 -54.58
C GLN A 979 -22.84 -61.44 -53.11
N THR A 980 -21.90 -62.32 -52.76
CA THR A 980 -21.63 -62.69 -51.36
C THR A 980 -21.19 -61.50 -50.52
N HIS A 981 -20.29 -60.64 -51.04
CA HIS A 981 -19.88 -59.42 -50.34
C HIS A 981 -21.05 -58.46 -50.15
N VAL A 982 -21.91 -58.26 -51.16
CA VAL A 982 -23.11 -57.43 -51.05
C VAL A 982 -24.05 -57.97 -49.97
N SER A 983 -24.32 -59.27 -49.96
CA SER A 983 -25.16 -59.90 -48.91
C SER A 983 -24.54 -59.77 -47.52
N SER A 984 -23.22 -59.89 -47.40
CA SER A 984 -22.50 -59.68 -46.14
C SER A 984 -22.61 -58.23 -45.67
N ILE A 985 -22.46 -57.25 -46.57
CA ILE A 985 -22.63 -55.82 -46.27
C ILE A 985 -24.06 -55.54 -45.81
N LEU A 986 -25.08 -56.02 -46.53
CA LEU A 986 -26.49 -55.87 -46.14
C LEU A 986 -26.74 -56.43 -44.73
N SER A 987 -26.18 -57.61 -44.44
CA SER A 987 -26.33 -58.25 -43.13
C SER A 987 -25.63 -57.47 -42.00
N LYS A 988 -24.41 -56.95 -42.24
CA LYS A 988 -23.61 -56.25 -41.22
C LYS A 988 -24.14 -54.85 -40.92
N LEU A 989 -24.64 -54.15 -41.95
CA LEU A 989 -25.20 -52.80 -41.83
C LEU A 989 -26.71 -52.80 -41.59
N HIS A 990 -27.34 -53.98 -41.50
CA HIS A 990 -28.79 -54.15 -41.36
C HIS A 990 -29.61 -53.45 -42.46
N PHE A 991 -29.09 -53.43 -43.69
CA PHE A 991 -29.77 -52.85 -44.85
C PHE A 991 -30.57 -53.89 -45.61
N SER A 992 -31.66 -53.44 -46.23
CA SER A 992 -32.57 -54.28 -47.02
C SER A 992 -32.39 -54.10 -48.53
N SER A 993 -31.59 -53.12 -48.96
CA SER A 993 -31.38 -52.84 -50.39
C SER A 993 -29.97 -52.36 -50.73
N ARG A 994 -29.54 -52.64 -51.96
CA ARG A 994 -28.27 -52.16 -52.52
C ARG A 994 -28.19 -50.62 -52.55
N THR A 995 -29.31 -49.94 -52.73
CA THR A 995 -29.39 -48.48 -52.72
C THR A 995 -29.00 -47.89 -51.37
N GLN A 996 -29.37 -48.55 -50.25
CA GLN A 996 -28.94 -48.12 -48.92
C GLN A 996 -27.43 -48.24 -48.72
N ILE A 997 -26.80 -49.28 -49.30
CA ILE A 997 -25.33 -49.38 -49.31
C ILE A 997 -24.70 -48.20 -50.05
N ALA A 998 -25.25 -47.81 -51.19
CA ALA A 998 -24.76 -46.68 -51.97
C ALA A 998 -24.84 -45.36 -51.17
N VAL A 999 -25.99 -45.09 -50.56
CA VAL A 999 -26.21 -43.88 -49.74
C VAL A 999 -25.26 -43.84 -48.55
N TRP A 1000 -25.18 -44.93 -47.78
CA TRP A 1000 -24.28 -45.02 -46.63
C TRP A 1000 -22.81 -44.85 -47.03
N ALA A 1001 -22.38 -45.44 -48.15
CA ALA A 1001 -21.01 -45.30 -48.63
C ALA A 1001 -20.69 -43.86 -49.09
N MET A 1002 -21.67 -43.10 -49.60
CA MET A 1002 -21.49 -41.67 -49.88
C MET A 1002 -21.40 -40.85 -48.58
N GLU A 1003 -22.26 -41.11 -47.61
CA GLU A 1003 -22.25 -40.44 -46.29
C GLU A 1003 -20.93 -40.67 -45.53
N LYS A 1004 -20.36 -41.87 -45.64
CA LYS A 1004 -19.08 -42.24 -45.03
C LYS A 1004 -17.85 -41.85 -45.87
N GLY A 1005 -18.03 -41.14 -46.99
CA GLY A 1005 -16.95 -40.61 -47.83
C GLY A 1005 -16.23 -41.64 -48.72
N LEU A 1006 -16.65 -42.91 -48.73
CA LEU A 1006 -16.01 -44.00 -49.47
C LEU A 1006 -16.10 -43.82 -51.00
N ALA A 1007 -17.06 -43.06 -51.50
CA ALA A 1007 -17.23 -42.82 -52.94
C ALA A 1007 -16.09 -41.98 -53.55
N ASN A 1008 -15.42 -41.15 -52.74
CA ASN A 1008 -14.39 -40.19 -53.17
C ASN A 1008 -12.95 -40.73 -53.07
N GLU A 1009 -12.73 -41.86 -52.41
CA GLU A 1009 -11.42 -42.52 -52.35
C GLU A 1009 -11.14 -43.19 -53.70
N ALA A 1010 -10.20 -42.68 -54.50
CA ALA A 1010 -9.69 -43.40 -55.66
C ALA A 1010 -9.18 -44.78 -55.16
N VAL A 1011 -9.77 -45.85 -55.71
CA VAL A 1011 -9.50 -47.25 -55.31
C VAL A 1011 -8.05 -47.62 -55.58
#